data_AF-A0A5C5ZIN7-F1
#
_entry.id   AF-A0A5C5ZIN7-F1
#
_cell.length_a   1.000
_cell.length_b   1.000
_cell.length_c   1.000
_cell.angle_alpha   90.00
_cell.angle_beta   90.00
_cell.angle_gamma   90.00
#
_symmetry.space_group_name_H-M   'P 1'
#
loop_
_entity.id
_entity.type
_entity.pdbx_description
1 polymer ?
#
loop_
_entity_poly.entity_id
_entity_poly.type
_entity_poly.pdbx_seq_one_letter_code
_entity_poly.pdbx_strand_id
1 'polypeptide(L)'
;MTNRIGLFSASMAVMAITASSALAVPYASAVRNTSGSTYEFVLNEPADYVTVLRDGANPVTINTPAAGRHTFDLGAFSSYEIQVGKDAPKAWTELSDTFDSGTATTEQLFQYFFRPTGVVVNDDPSSEYFGTIYVSHPEARVNAGPVTTPRVLGDGVYSLTADLIGVNLAGGFSVTDPEDATQAKAPGWTVDQSNGSSPWRLSLDDSGNLIAADFSDQSGGIKYASPDLTTGGLVLAEEDGVLPLLTNDTGFEEVHGSILSKVSVTGTVGVDLTVWAIDEDYDLDGDTFTVDPETNLAQGSTYHPLRWDVGPATDYDQPPTIVINKETLTVDDDNGTPGDDSDDFNDFQYTLSPEAIGGVITNNMHYEEQHEKFYLLQSRTHGNESGILIVSADPNDADNPTIEWSSKRFSYDNGLDGNTSPGDVGEGLQDIFRNIDDVVISADGTKMYVTRNRQFFPGDDDVVTPDPLVYGDGDNPVLGGESNAPGGILVIPLDENGLPDLQVDDNGTPGDTSDDFITNIESIPYDSPGRTLRSQVAVDAAGNVYHVDNLTERLKVFSPGGNTIATTTSDGLFSVQTIESLLGDYNGNGVVDAADFTVWRDALGNSVTEGSGADGNSNGVIDGGDYDVWVNNFGNSLPALSEASTVPEPASGLLLVLVAAFYSSSRRRKL
;
A
#
# COMPACT_ATOMS: atom_id res chain seq x y z
N MET A 1 42.31 -15.19 -26.62
CA MET A 1 41.36 -14.52 -27.53
C MET A 1 40.39 -15.56 -28.04
N THR A 2 39.34 -15.83 -27.27
CA THR A 2 38.36 -16.88 -27.59
C THR A 2 37.02 -16.43 -27.03
N ASN A 3 36.31 -15.57 -27.77
CA ASN A 3 34.94 -15.18 -27.42
C ASN A 3 33.98 -16.22 -27.98
N ARG A 4 33.28 -16.92 -27.09
CA ARG A 4 32.03 -17.65 -27.39
C ARG A 4 30.89 -16.74 -26.92
N ILE A 5 30.07 -16.27 -27.86
CA ILE A 5 28.85 -15.54 -27.57
C ILE A 5 27.72 -16.58 -27.51
N GLY A 6 27.13 -16.76 -26.33
CA GLY A 6 25.91 -17.52 -26.11
C GLY A 6 24.68 -16.70 -26.50
N LEU A 7 23.72 -17.33 -27.16
CA LEU A 7 22.40 -16.77 -27.44
C LEU A 7 21.57 -16.78 -26.15
N PHE A 8 21.12 -15.61 -25.70
CA PHE A 8 19.97 -15.49 -24.80
C PHE A 8 18.69 -15.44 -25.64
N SER A 9 17.70 -16.24 -25.25
CA SER A 9 16.36 -16.25 -25.80
C SER A 9 15.49 -15.36 -24.91
N ALA A 10 15.15 -14.17 -25.39
CA ALA A 10 14.22 -13.28 -24.69
C ALA A 10 12.78 -13.74 -24.98
N SER A 11 12.06 -14.18 -23.94
CA SER A 11 10.61 -14.32 -23.96
C SER A 11 10.00 -12.93 -23.92
N MET A 12 9.18 -12.60 -24.91
CA MET A 12 8.56 -11.28 -25.05
C MET A 12 7.21 -11.32 -24.30
N ALA A 13 7.19 -10.87 -23.05
CA ALA A 13 5.96 -10.54 -22.35
C ALA A 13 5.37 -9.27 -23.00
N VAL A 14 4.12 -9.32 -23.42
CA VAL A 14 3.39 -8.14 -23.89
C VAL A 14 2.77 -7.51 -22.64
N MET A 15 3.51 -6.59 -22.02
CA MET A 15 3.00 -5.72 -20.96
C MET A 15 2.25 -4.58 -21.64
N ALA A 16 0.93 -4.53 -21.49
CA ALA A 16 0.14 -3.39 -21.89
C ALA A 16 0.32 -2.30 -20.81
N ILE A 17 1.36 -1.47 -20.97
CA ILE A 17 1.54 -0.28 -20.13
C ILE A 17 0.55 0.77 -20.61
N THR A 18 -0.59 0.89 -19.92
CA THR A 18 -1.33 2.15 -19.88
C THR A 18 -0.96 2.83 -18.58
N ALA A 19 -0.17 3.91 -18.67
CA ALA A 19 0.07 4.79 -17.53
C ALA A 19 -1.28 5.36 -17.07
N SER A 20 -1.79 4.85 -15.96
CA SER A 20 -2.98 5.33 -15.27
C SER A 20 -2.47 5.93 -13.97
N SER A 21 -2.41 7.26 -13.88
CA SER A 21 -2.14 7.91 -12.61
C SER A 21 -3.18 7.43 -11.60
N ALA A 22 -2.77 6.71 -10.56
CA ALA A 22 -3.66 6.28 -9.48
C ALA A 22 -4.39 7.49 -8.89
N LEU A 23 -5.73 7.47 -9.00
CA LEU A 23 -6.68 8.47 -8.53
C LEU A 23 -7.86 7.70 -7.95
N ALA A 24 -8.08 7.73 -6.64
CA ALA A 24 -9.36 7.28 -6.13
C ALA A 24 -10.53 8.05 -6.72
N VAL A 25 -11.46 7.22 -7.14
CA VAL A 25 -12.64 7.57 -7.90
C VAL A 25 -13.70 6.56 -7.51
N PRO A 26 -14.99 6.91 -7.62
CA PRO A 26 -16.02 5.88 -7.56
C PRO A 26 -15.80 4.88 -8.68
N TYR A 27 -15.86 3.60 -8.35
CA TYR A 27 -15.74 2.51 -9.32
C TYR A 27 -16.73 1.39 -9.01
N ALA A 28 -17.04 0.61 -10.04
CA ALA A 28 -17.90 -0.56 -9.90
C ALA A 28 -17.06 -1.79 -9.57
N SER A 29 -17.29 -2.35 -8.39
CA SER A 29 -16.59 -3.53 -7.87
C SER A 29 -17.57 -4.68 -7.61
N ALA A 30 -17.04 -5.86 -7.24
CA ALA A 30 -17.80 -7.07 -6.94
C ALA A 30 -18.90 -7.41 -7.98
N VAL A 31 -18.57 -7.27 -9.28
CA VAL A 31 -19.56 -7.44 -10.34
C VAL A 31 -19.91 -8.92 -10.51
N ARG A 32 -21.18 -9.28 -10.33
CA ARG A 32 -21.59 -10.70 -10.28
C ARG A 32 -23.03 -10.94 -10.70
N ASN A 33 -23.31 -12.15 -11.14
CA ASN A 33 -24.68 -12.59 -11.44
C ASN A 33 -25.38 -13.04 -10.15
N THR A 34 -26.47 -12.38 -9.78
CA THR A 34 -27.24 -12.72 -8.58
C THR A 34 -28.43 -13.62 -8.87
N SER A 35 -29.10 -13.43 -10.02
CA SER A 35 -30.16 -14.32 -10.48
C SER A 35 -30.54 -14.09 -11.94
N GLY A 36 -30.59 -15.16 -12.73
CA GLY A 36 -31.02 -15.09 -14.13
C GLY A 36 -30.15 -14.13 -14.93
N SER A 37 -30.73 -13.03 -15.41
CA SER A 37 -30.02 -11.95 -16.12
C SER A 37 -29.70 -10.74 -15.23
N THR A 38 -30.01 -10.80 -13.94
CA THR A 38 -29.73 -9.71 -12.99
C THR A 38 -28.30 -9.81 -12.49
N TYR A 39 -27.55 -8.74 -12.71
CA TYR A 39 -26.21 -8.55 -12.20
C TYR A 39 -26.20 -7.46 -11.14
N GLU A 40 -25.28 -7.57 -10.20
CA GLU A 40 -25.02 -6.61 -9.13
C GLU A 40 -23.58 -6.09 -9.27
N PHE A 41 -23.35 -4.86 -8.84
CA PHE A 41 -22.04 -4.29 -8.56
C PHE A 41 -22.13 -3.42 -7.31
N VAL A 42 -21.00 -3.13 -6.68
CA VAL A 42 -20.89 -2.22 -5.53
C VAL A 42 -20.14 -0.96 -5.96
N LEU A 43 -20.63 0.21 -5.55
CA LEU A 43 -19.87 1.46 -5.62
C LEU A 43 -19.25 1.76 -4.27
N ASN A 44 -17.95 2.06 -4.24
CA ASN A 44 -17.23 2.48 -3.03
C ASN A 44 -17.73 3.83 -2.48
N GLU A 45 -18.05 4.78 -3.36
CA GLU A 45 -18.55 6.11 -3.00
C GLU A 45 -19.65 6.59 -3.97
N PRO A 46 -20.39 7.67 -3.67
CA PRO A 46 -21.38 8.22 -4.59
C PRO A 46 -20.76 8.75 -5.89
N ALA A 47 -21.33 8.36 -7.04
CA ALA A 47 -20.90 8.84 -8.36
C ALA A 47 -21.87 9.89 -8.92
N ASP A 48 -21.45 10.65 -9.93
CA ASP A 48 -22.33 11.58 -10.64
C ASP A 48 -23.21 10.83 -11.64
N TYR A 49 -22.66 9.79 -12.25
CA TYR A 49 -23.41 8.84 -13.06
C TYR A 49 -22.72 7.48 -13.12
N VAL A 50 -23.50 6.46 -13.43
CA VAL A 50 -23.02 5.15 -13.89
C VAL A 50 -23.70 4.84 -15.21
N THR A 51 -22.92 4.46 -16.22
CA THR A 51 -23.43 3.98 -17.51
C THR A 51 -23.02 2.53 -17.72
N VAL A 52 -24.02 1.65 -17.85
CA VAL A 52 -23.82 0.25 -18.23
C VAL A 52 -24.05 0.09 -19.72
N LEU A 53 -22.97 -0.19 -20.45
CA LEU A 53 -23.00 -0.58 -21.85
C LEU A 53 -23.11 -2.09 -21.95
N ARG A 54 -23.97 -2.57 -22.85
CA ARG A 54 -24.12 -4.00 -23.18
C ARG A 54 -24.04 -4.11 -24.69
N ASP A 55 -23.29 -5.08 -25.20
CA ASP A 55 -23.00 -5.15 -26.64
C ASP A 55 -24.28 -5.14 -27.51
N GLY A 56 -24.37 -4.19 -28.44
CA GLY A 56 -25.53 -4.02 -29.33
C GLY A 56 -26.82 -3.53 -28.65
N ALA A 57 -26.80 -3.18 -27.35
CA ALA A 57 -27.92 -2.62 -26.62
C ALA A 57 -27.82 -1.09 -26.49
N ASN A 58 -28.93 -0.47 -26.07
CA ASN A 58 -28.87 0.90 -25.59
C ASN A 58 -28.20 0.95 -24.20
N PRO A 59 -27.37 1.97 -23.93
CA PRO A 59 -26.82 2.25 -22.61
C PRO A 59 -27.91 2.35 -21.54
N VAL A 60 -27.61 1.87 -20.34
CA VAL A 60 -28.44 2.06 -19.15
C VAL A 60 -27.69 2.99 -18.20
N THR A 61 -28.23 4.19 -17.98
CA THR A 61 -27.58 5.18 -17.12
C THR A 61 -28.34 5.33 -15.80
N ILE A 62 -27.60 5.30 -14.69
CA ILE A 62 -28.04 5.65 -13.35
C ILE A 62 -27.45 7.03 -13.06
N ASN A 63 -28.30 8.02 -12.78
CA ASN A 63 -27.85 9.36 -12.43
C ASN A 63 -27.71 9.47 -10.91
N THR A 64 -26.64 10.13 -10.47
CA THR A 64 -26.32 10.39 -9.06
C THR A 64 -26.48 9.14 -8.16
N PRO A 65 -25.90 7.98 -8.50
CA PRO A 65 -25.99 6.80 -7.65
C PRO A 65 -25.25 7.04 -6.33
N ALA A 66 -25.88 6.64 -5.23
CA ALA A 66 -25.22 6.58 -3.92
C ALA A 66 -24.17 5.46 -3.88
N ALA A 67 -23.28 5.48 -2.88
CA ALA A 67 -22.43 4.34 -2.56
C ALA A 67 -23.28 3.08 -2.29
N GLY A 68 -22.67 1.91 -2.43
CA GLY A 68 -23.28 0.62 -2.17
C GLY A 68 -23.77 -0.12 -3.40
N ARG A 69 -24.67 -1.09 -3.18
CA ARG A 69 -25.10 -2.06 -4.19
C ARG A 69 -26.06 -1.48 -5.21
N HIS A 70 -25.78 -1.75 -6.47
CA HIS A 70 -26.65 -1.44 -7.60
C HIS A 70 -26.83 -2.68 -8.47
N THR A 71 -27.96 -2.72 -9.20
CA THR A 71 -28.26 -3.83 -10.10
C THR A 71 -28.53 -3.37 -11.51
N PHE A 72 -28.21 -4.21 -12.48
CA PHE A 72 -28.59 -4.03 -13.87
C PHE A 72 -29.00 -5.36 -14.50
N ASP A 73 -29.81 -5.28 -15.56
CA ASP A 73 -30.24 -6.45 -16.32
C ASP A 73 -29.32 -6.64 -17.53
N LEU A 74 -28.54 -7.72 -17.55
CA LEU A 74 -27.71 -8.10 -18.69
C LEU A 74 -28.56 -8.63 -19.86
N GLY A 75 -29.80 -9.05 -19.61
CA GLY A 75 -30.69 -9.60 -20.63
C GLY A 75 -30.12 -10.83 -21.31
N ALA A 76 -30.05 -10.80 -22.66
CA ALA A 76 -29.49 -11.89 -23.48
C ALA A 76 -28.06 -11.58 -23.99
N PHE A 77 -27.45 -10.49 -23.52
CA PHE A 77 -26.10 -10.08 -23.91
C PHE A 77 -25.05 -10.87 -23.12
N SER A 78 -23.84 -10.97 -23.65
CA SER A 78 -22.75 -11.76 -23.05
C SER A 78 -21.62 -10.91 -22.47
N SER A 79 -21.63 -9.61 -22.72
CA SER A 79 -20.61 -8.67 -22.25
C SER A 79 -21.24 -7.38 -21.75
N TYR A 80 -20.52 -6.74 -20.82
CA TYR A 80 -20.86 -5.44 -20.28
C TYR A 80 -19.60 -4.60 -20.07
N GLU A 81 -19.81 -3.28 -20.02
CA GLU A 81 -18.86 -2.29 -19.55
C GLU A 81 -19.63 -1.35 -18.61
N ILE A 82 -19.10 -1.17 -17.39
CA ILE A 82 -19.68 -0.29 -16.37
C ILE A 82 -18.74 0.91 -16.23
N GLN A 83 -19.19 2.05 -16.74
CA GLN A 83 -18.48 3.33 -16.64
C GLN A 83 -19.04 4.12 -15.46
N VAL A 84 -18.19 4.50 -14.53
CA VAL A 84 -18.53 5.26 -13.32
C VAL A 84 -17.85 6.62 -13.41
N GLY A 85 -18.65 7.69 -13.53
CA GLY A 85 -18.14 9.05 -13.72
C GLY A 85 -18.26 9.90 -12.46
N LYS A 86 -17.22 10.67 -12.18
CA LYS A 86 -17.17 11.62 -11.06
C LYS A 86 -16.34 12.84 -11.38
N ASP A 87 -16.85 14.01 -11.02
CA ASP A 87 -16.12 15.27 -10.98
C ASP A 87 -16.06 15.79 -9.54
N ALA A 88 -14.97 15.48 -8.85
CA ALA A 88 -14.70 15.92 -7.50
C ALA A 88 -13.42 16.80 -7.44
N PRO A 89 -13.32 17.74 -6.49
CA PRO A 89 -12.06 18.45 -6.24
C PRO A 89 -10.90 17.47 -6.07
N LYS A 90 -9.73 17.80 -6.63
CA LYS A 90 -8.51 17.00 -6.45
C LYS A 90 -7.93 17.25 -5.06
N ALA A 91 -8.44 16.53 -4.07
CA ALA A 91 -8.01 16.55 -2.69
C ALA A 91 -8.41 15.25 -1.97
N TRP A 92 -7.56 14.80 -1.03
CA TRP A 92 -7.85 13.64 -0.20
C TRP A 92 -9.09 13.86 0.67
N THR A 93 -10.07 12.99 0.52
CA THR A 93 -11.33 12.95 1.27
C THR A 93 -11.45 11.61 1.99
N GLU A 94 -11.68 11.63 3.31
CA GLU A 94 -11.98 10.40 4.05
C GLU A 94 -13.40 9.91 3.67
N LEU A 95 -13.48 8.68 3.14
CA LEU A 95 -14.73 7.97 2.83
C LEU A 95 -15.29 7.22 4.04
N SER A 96 -14.40 6.79 4.95
CA SER A 96 -14.80 6.22 6.24
C SER A 96 -15.38 7.30 7.15
N ASP A 97 -16.38 6.94 7.94
CA ASP A 97 -17.12 7.90 8.76
C ASP A 97 -16.64 7.83 10.22
N THR A 98 -16.43 9.00 10.84
CA THR A 98 -16.12 9.12 12.26
C THR A 98 -17.41 9.30 13.05
N PHE A 99 -17.37 8.95 14.33
CA PHE A 99 -18.47 9.28 15.20
C PHE A 99 -17.98 9.89 16.52
N ASP A 100 -18.06 11.22 16.60
CA ASP A 100 -17.40 12.03 17.63
C ASP A 100 -18.05 11.96 19.02
N SER A 101 -19.32 11.53 19.16
CA SER A 101 -19.96 11.28 20.47
C SER A 101 -21.39 10.69 20.38
N GLY A 102 -21.72 9.65 21.17
CA GLY A 102 -23.04 8.99 21.21
C GLY A 102 -23.05 7.48 20.84
N THR A 103 -23.99 7.01 20.01
CA THR A 103 -24.04 5.61 19.51
C THR A 103 -23.77 5.58 18.00
N ALA A 104 -22.77 4.80 17.57
CA ALA A 104 -22.48 4.58 16.15
C ALA A 104 -23.67 3.94 15.41
N THR A 105 -23.82 4.26 14.13
CA THR A 105 -24.75 3.58 13.21
C THR A 105 -24.27 2.16 12.89
N THR A 106 -25.17 1.31 12.41
CA THR A 106 -24.83 -0.08 12.02
C THR A 106 -23.75 -0.11 10.94
N GLU A 107 -23.81 0.81 9.99
CA GLU A 107 -22.87 0.95 8.88
C GLU A 107 -21.48 1.41 9.38
N GLN A 108 -21.45 2.39 10.29
CA GLN A 108 -20.20 2.86 10.90
C GLN A 108 -19.50 1.74 11.68
N LEU A 109 -20.24 0.88 12.37
CA LEU A 109 -19.65 -0.18 13.20
C LEU A 109 -18.72 -1.11 12.42
N PHE A 110 -18.97 -1.36 11.13
CA PHE A 110 -18.11 -2.21 10.30
C PHE A 110 -16.69 -1.68 10.14
N GLN A 111 -16.49 -0.38 10.32
CA GLN A 111 -15.20 0.28 10.15
C GLN A 111 -14.38 0.29 11.45
N TYR A 112 -14.93 -0.19 12.58
CA TYR A 112 -14.25 -0.24 13.87
C TYR A 112 -13.80 -1.66 14.22
N PHE A 113 -12.54 -1.78 14.61
CA PHE A 113 -11.84 -3.02 14.91
C PHE A 113 -11.02 -2.86 16.18
N PHE A 114 -10.97 -3.88 17.05
CA PHE A 114 -10.08 -3.82 18.20
C PHE A 114 -8.65 -4.14 17.76
N ARG A 115 -7.76 -3.15 17.87
CA ARG A 115 -6.33 -3.25 17.54
C ARG A 115 -6.07 -3.94 16.17
N PRO A 116 -6.66 -3.48 15.05
CA PRO A 116 -6.39 -4.06 13.74
C PRO A 116 -4.91 -3.90 13.40
N THR A 117 -4.36 -4.88 12.70
CA THR A 117 -2.92 -4.95 12.40
C THR A 117 -2.61 -5.06 10.92
N GLY A 118 -3.59 -5.45 10.10
CA GLY A 118 -3.41 -5.61 8.67
C GLY A 118 -4.64 -5.28 7.84
N VAL A 119 -4.40 -4.77 6.63
CA VAL A 119 -5.43 -4.46 5.65
C VAL A 119 -4.90 -4.73 4.24
N VAL A 120 -5.73 -5.33 3.39
CA VAL A 120 -5.46 -5.46 1.95
C VAL A 120 -6.76 -5.42 1.16
N VAL A 121 -6.71 -5.01 -0.10
CA VAL A 121 -7.88 -4.94 -0.99
C VAL A 121 -7.63 -5.81 -2.21
N ASN A 122 -8.62 -6.61 -2.59
CA ASN A 122 -8.56 -7.41 -3.81
C ASN A 122 -8.68 -6.50 -5.03
N ASP A 123 -7.61 -6.40 -5.78
CA ASP A 123 -7.44 -5.52 -6.94
C ASP A 123 -7.54 -6.25 -8.28
N ASP A 124 -7.87 -7.56 -8.28
CA ASP A 124 -8.10 -8.35 -9.50
C ASP A 124 -9.49 -8.08 -10.10
N PRO A 125 -9.60 -7.32 -11.19
CA PRO A 125 -10.89 -6.98 -11.80
C PRO A 125 -11.57 -8.15 -12.53
N SER A 126 -10.86 -9.27 -12.73
CA SER A 126 -11.44 -10.49 -13.28
C SER A 126 -12.18 -11.34 -12.24
N SER A 127 -11.96 -11.04 -10.96
CA SER A 127 -12.53 -11.73 -9.82
C SER A 127 -13.88 -11.13 -9.39
N GLU A 128 -14.81 -11.97 -8.96
CA GLU A 128 -16.04 -11.49 -8.30
C GLU A 128 -15.77 -10.81 -6.94
N TYR A 129 -14.55 -10.99 -6.41
CA TYR A 129 -14.08 -10.39 -5.16
C TYR A 129 -13.37 -9.04 -5.38
N PHE A 130 -13.27 -8.54 -6.62
CA PHE A 130 -12.69 -7.23 -6.91
C PHE A 130 -13.28 -6.14 -6.00
N GLY A 131 -12.44 -5.33 -5.37
CA GLY A 131 -12.78 -4.30 -4.39
C GLY A 131 -13.16 -4.82 -3.00
N THR A 132 -12.99 -6.11 -2.71
CA THR A 132 -13.19 -6.66 -1.36
C THR A 132 -12.03 -6.26 -0.46
N ILE A 133 -12.34 -5.74 0.70
CA ILE A 133 -11.37 -5.30 1.72
C ILE A 133 -11.26 -6.41 2.77
N TYR A 134 -10.05 -6.85 3.07
CA TYR A 134 -9.76 -7.78 4.15
C TYR A 134 -9.08 -7.03 5.28
N VAL A 135 -9.56 -7.22 6.51
CA VAL A 135 -8.99 -6.58 7.71
C VAL A 135 -8.64 -7.65 8.72
N SER A 136 -7.39 -7.64 9.19
CA SER A 136 -6.96 -8.50 10.28
C SER A 136 -7.44 -7.95 11.61
N HIS A 137 -8.00 -8.82 12.43
CA HIS A 137 -8.46 -8.53 13.77
C HIS A 137 -7.89 -9.59 14.74
N PRO A 138 -6.75 -9.31 15.37
CA PRO A 138 -5.99 -10.33 16.07
C PRO A 138 -6.42 -10.62 17.51
N GLU A 139 -7.35 -9.84 18.07
CA GLU A 139 -7.71 -9.98 19.48
C GLU A 139 -9.23 -9.85 19.67
N ALA A 140 -9.89 -10.94 20.08
CA ALA A 140 -11.31 -10.91 20.39
C ALA A 140 -11.59 -9.94 21.54
N ARG A 141 -12.56 -9.02 21.35
CA ARG A 141 -12.86 -8.01 22.38
C ARG A 141 -14.02 -8.48 23.26
N VAL A 142 -13.73 -8.69 24.55
CA VAL A 142 -14.75 -9.03 25.56
C VAL A 142 -15.23 -7.85 26.42
N ASN A 143 -14.56 -6.67 26.42
CA ASN A 143 -15.02 -5.44 27.09
C ASN A 143 -14.36 -4.13 26.56
N ALA A 144 -14.98 -2.98 26.85
CA ALA A 144 -14.68 -1.65 26.29
C ALA A 144 -13.22 -1.16 26.45
N GLY A 145 -12.56 -0.92 25.32
CA GLY A 145 -11.44 0.02 25.18
C GLY A 145 -11.91 1.48 25.12
N PRO A 146 -10.98 2.44 25.06
CA PRO A 146 -11.21 3.85 25.43
C PRO A 146 -12.17 4.63 24.52
N VAL A 147 -12.52 4.12 23.33
CA VAL A 147 -13.39 4.82 22.36
C VAL A 147 -14.81 4.22 22.35
N THR A 148 -15.51 4.44 23.45
CA THR A 148 -16.98 4.58 23.69
C THR A 148 -18.07 3.66 23.07
N THR A 149 -17.82 2.69 22.19
CA THR A 149 -18.84 1.63 21.92
C THR A 149 -18.25 0.21 21.96
N PRO A 150 -18.78 -0.69 22.81
CA PRO A 150 -18.46 -2.10 22.78
C PRO A 150 -19.12 -2.76 21.56
N ARG A 151 -18.37 -2.94 20.46
CA ARG A 151 -18.68 -3.92 19.40
C ARG A 151 -18.09 -5.27 19.79
N VAL A 152 -18.89 -6.33 19.72
CA VAL A 152 -18.45 -7.72 19.90
C VAL A 152 -17.78 -8.16 18.59
N LEU A 153 -16.52 -8.55 18.69
CA LEU A 153 -15.70 -8.99 17.57
C LEU A 153 -15.06 -10.33 17.89
N GLY A 154 -15.16 -11.27 16.96
CA GLY A 154 -14.32 -12.46 16.91
C GLY A 154 -12.93 -12.11 16.36
N ASP A 155 -11.99 -13.02 16.55
CA ASP A 155 -10.60 -12.99 16.11
C ASP A 155 -10.43 -13.69 14.75
N GLY A 156 -9.53 -13.18 13.92
CA GLY A 156 -9.30 -13.64 12.55
C GLY A 156 -9.41 -12.51 11.52
N VAL A 157 -9.90 -12.83 10.33
CA VAL A 157 -9.99 -11.89 9.20
C VAL A 157 -11.44 -11.55 8.89
N TYR A 158 -11.74 -10.25 8.75
CA TYR A 158 -13.03 -9.75 8.31
C TYR A 158 -12.98 -9.36 6.83
N SER A 159 -14.10 -9.53 6.13
CA SER A 159 -14.28 -9.09 4.75
C SER A 159 -15.37 -8.03 4.62
N LEU A 160 -15.09 -6.96 3.90
CA LEU A 160 -16.00 -5.86 3.61
C LEU A 160 -16.08 -5.64 2.10
N THR A 161 -17.24 -5.23 1.60
CA THR A 161 -17.35 -4.68 0.25
C THR A 161 -16.80 -3.24 0.20
N ALA A 162 -16.54 -2.73 -1.00
CA ALA A 162 -15.91 -1.42 -1.21
C ALA A 162 -16.72 -0.24 -0.61
N ASP A 163 -18.01 -0.42 -0.36
CA ASP A 163 -18.89 0.51 0.38
C ASP A 163 -18.75 0.44 1.91
N LEU A 164 -17.72 -0.25 2.41
CA LEU A 164 -17.36 -0.40 3.81
C LEU A 164 -18.39 -1.16 4.65
N ILE A 165 -19.13 -2.07 4.03
CA ILE A 165 -20.10 -2.94 4.72
C ILE A 165 -19.52 -4.35 4.87
N GLY A 166 -19.56 -4.88 6.10
CA GLY A 166 -19.15 -6.25 6.40
C GLY A 166 -20.06 -7.28 5.74
N VAL A 167 -19.45 -8.28 5.12
CA VAL A 167 -20.15 -9.30 4.34
C VAL A 167 -19.63 -10.70 4.62
N ASN A 168 -20.51 -11.69 4.50
CA ASN A 168 -20.10 -13.08 4.32
C ASN A 168 -19.99 -13.39 2.82
N LEU A 169 -18.77 -13.48 2.31
CA LEU A 169 -18.48 -13.71 0.89
C LEU A 169 -19.10 -15.02 0.38
N ALA A 170 -18.88 -16.12 1.10
CA ALA A 170 -19.47 -17.44 0.81
C ALA A 170 -21.00 -17.46 0.83
N GLY A 171 -21.62 -16.53 1.57
CA GLY A 171 -23.06 -16.33 1.67
C GLY A 171 -23.66 -15.53 0.52
N GLY A 172 -22.96 -15.38 -0.62
CA GLY A 172 -23.37 -14.48 -1.69
C GLY A 172 -23.26 -13.02 -1.25
N PHE A 173 -22.21 -12.69 -0.48
CA PHE A 173 -21.93 -11.37 0.09
C PHE A 173 -23.15 -10.85 0.87
N SER A 174 -23.78 -11.69 1.69
CA SER A 174 -24.88 -11.23 2.53
C SER A 174 -24.34 -10.27 3.59
N VAL A 175 -25.02 -9.14 3.80
CA VAL A 175 -24.72 -8.25 4.93
C VAL A 175 -25.02 -8.99 6.22
N THR A 176 -24.00 -9.07 7.07
CA THR A 176 -24.06 -9.71 8.37
C THR A 176 -24.29 -8.65 9.45
N ASP A 177 -24.82 -9.05 10.61
CA ASP A 177 -24.93 -8.14 11.75
C ASP A 177 -23.51 -7.66 12.14
N PRO A 178 -23.20 -6.36 12.25
CA PRO A 178 -21.85 -5.92 12.62
C PRO A 178 -21.39 -6.52 13.95
N GLU A 179 -22.28 -6.93 14.85
CA GLU A 179 -21.94 -7.56 16.14
C GLU A 179 -21.75 -9.09 16.06
N ASP A 180 -21.90 -9.70 14.88
CA ASP A 180 -21.70 -11.14 14.69
C ASP A 180 -20.21 -11.47 14.67
N ALA A 181 -19.70 -11.96 15.81
CA ALA A 181 -18.32 -12.41 15.97
C ALA A 181 -17.91 -13.51 14.98
N THR A 182 -18.85 -14.27 14.40
CA THR A 182 -18.53 -15.32 13.43
C THR A 182 -18.17 -14.79 12.04
N GLN A 183 -18.25 -13.46 11.83
CA GLN A 183 -17.72 -12.80 10.64
C GLN A 183 -16.20 -12.93 10.53
N ALA A 184 -15.49 -12.96 11.66
CA ALA A 184 -14.06 -13.24 11.66
C ALA A 184 -13.82 -14.67 11.15
N LYS A 185 -12.97 -14.80 10.12
CA LYS A 185 -12.62 -16.08 9.50
C LYS A 185 -11.15 -16.40 9.71
N ALA A 186 -10.88 -17.66 10.03
CA ALA A 186 -9.56 -18.28 10.02
C ALA A 186 -9.71 -19.70 9.46
N PRO A 187 -9.90 -19.86 8.13
CA PRO A 187 -10.24 -21.16 7.55
C PRO A 187 -9.04 -22.09 7.51
N GLY A 188 -8.96 -23.04 8.43
CA GLY A 188 -7.92 -24.07 8.42
C GLY A 188 -6.62 -23.67 9.13
N TRP A 189 -6.66 -22.62 9.94
CA TRP A 189 -5.55 -22.13 10.76
C TRP A 189 -6.07 -21.61 12.11
N THR A 190 -5.18 -21.58 13.09
CA THR A 190 -5.41 -21.16 14.47
C THR A 190 -5.06 -19.68 14.64
N VAL A 191 -5.77 -19.02 15.56
CA VAL A 191 -5.53 -17.63 15.95
C VAL A 191 -5.09 -17.58 17.41
N ASP A 192 -3.88 -17.06 17.68
CA ASP A 192 -3.38 -16.84 19.04
C ASP A 192 -3.83 -15.48 19.61
N GLN A 193 -4.44 -15.54 20.79
CA GLN A 193 -5.05 -14.40 21.48
C GLN A 193 -4.10 -13.73 22.49
N SER A 194 -2.90 -14.26 22.70
CA SER A 194 -2.08 -13.91 23.86
C SER A 194 -1.53 -12.48 23.79
N ASN A 195 -1.25 -11.95 22.59
CA ASN A 195 -0.59 -10.64 22.42
C ASN A 195 -1.19 -9.74 21.30
N GLY A 196 -2.25 -10.19 20.62
CA GLY A 196 -2.89 -9.44 19.52
C GLY A 196 -2.01 -9.36 18.26
N SER A 197 -1.29 -10.43 17.96
CA SER A 197 -0.36 -10.54 16.82
C SER A 197 -0.73 -11.64 15.82
N SER A 198 -1.91 -12.25 15.96
CA SER A 198 -2.38 -13.34 15.11
C SER A 198 -3.83 -13.08 14.69
N PRO A 199 -4.16 -12.94 13.40
CA PRO A 199 -3.25 -12.73 12.28
C PRO A 199 -2.56 -11.36 12.35
N TRP A 200 -1.33 -11.22 11.87
CA TRP A 200 -0.57 -9.98 11.97
C TRP A 200 -0.83 -9.04 10.78
N ARG A 201 -0.17 -9.25 9.65
CA ARG A 201 -0.23 -8.40 8.45
C ARG A 201 -0.74 -9.21 7.27
N LEU A 202 -1.41 -8.52 6.34
CA LEU A 202 -2.13 -9.16 5.23
C LEU A 202 -1.56 -8.76 3.87
N SER A 203 -1.55 -9.70 2.94
CA SER A 203 -1.23 -9.50 1.52
C SER A 203 -2.12 -10.40 0.66
N LEU A 204 -2.06 -10.25 -0.65
CA LEU A 204 -2.72 -11.14 -1.60
C LEU A 204 -1.69 -11.77 -2.53
N ASP A 205 -1.96 -13.00 -2.97
CA ASP A 205 -1.24 -13.63 -4.08
C ASP A 205 -1.84 -13.24 -5.45
N ASP A 206 -1.22 -13.68 -6.55
CA ASP A 206 -1.61 -13.31 -7.92
C ASP A 206 -3.03 -13.76 -8.32
N SER A 207 -3.62 -14.68 -7.56
CA SER A 207 -5.00 -15.15 -7.76
C SER A 207 -5.99 -14.53 -6.75
N GLY A 208 -5.53 -13.57 -5.96
CA GLY A 208 -6.32 -12.89 -4.94
C GLY A 208 -6.58 -13.72 -3.68
N ASN A 209 -5.86 -14.83 -3.46
CA ASN A 209 -5.91 -15.53 -2.18
C ASN A 209 -5.26 -14.66 -1.12
N LEU A 210 -5.84 -14.64 0.07
CA LEU A 210 -5.26 -13.96 1.21
C LEU A 210 -4.00 -14.69 1.68
N ILE A 211 -2.93 -13.95 1.90
CA ILE A 211 -1.70 -14.38 2.57
C ILE A 211 -1.57 -13.59 3.86
N ALA A 212 -1.38 -14.26 4.99
CA ALA A 212 -1.31 -13.63 6.29
C ALA A 212 -0.01 -14.00 7.00
N ALA A 213 0.80 -12.98 7.33
CA ALA A 213 1.86 -13.15 8.33
C ALA A 213 1.23 -13.36 9.70
N ASP A 214 1.93 -14.11 10.54
CA ASP A 214 1.61 -14.27 11.93
C ASP A 214 2.84 -14.04 12.80
N PHE A 215 2.72 -13.10 13.72
CA PHE A 215 3.80 -12.65 14.60
C PHE A 215 3.60 -13.18 16.04
N SER A 216 2.84 -14.27 16.19
CA SER A 216 2.66 -14.92 17.49
C SER A 216 3.63 -16.07 17.70
N ASP A 217 4.20 -16.14 18.90
CA ASP A 217 5.06 -17.27 19.30
C ASP A 217 4.32 -18.63 19.24
N GLN A 218 2.99 -18.64 19.34
CA GLN A 218 2.20 -19.88 19.44
C GLN A 218 1.68 -20.39 18.09
N SER A 219 1.48 -19.50 17.13
CA SER A 219 0.87 -19.82 15.83
C SER A 219 1.52 -19.03 14.70
N GLY A 220 2.85 -18.89 14.77
CA GLY A 220 3.67 -18.14 13.83
C GLY A 220 3.59 -18.64 12.39
N GLY A 221 4.51 -18.18 11.56
CA GLY A 221 4.58 -18.53 10.15
C GLY A 221 3.63 -17.71 9.27
N ILE A 222 3.29 -18.29 8.12
CA ILE A 222 2.49 -17.64 7.08
C ILE A 222 1.32 -18.54 6.75
N LYS A 223 0.11 -17.97 6.70
CA LYS A 223 -1.14 -18.66 6.41
C LYS A 223 -1.74 -18.19 5.09
N TYR A 224 -2.65 -18.97 4.53
CA TYR A 224 -3.45 -18.55 3.39
C TYR A 224 -4.94 -18.82 3.57
N ALA A 225 -5.75 -18.06 2.85
CA ALA A 225 -7.17 -18.32 2.68
C ALA A 225 -7.62 -18.03 1.24
N SER A 226 -8.59 -18.79 0.74
CA SER A 226 -9.25 -18.46 -0.52
C SER A 226 -9.90 -17.06 -0.45
N PRO A 227 -10.13 -16.38 -1.59
CA PRO A 227 -10.72 -15.04 -1.59
C PRO A 227 -12.05 -14.96 -0.81
N ASP A 228 -12.85 -16.02 -0.83
CA ASP A 228 -14.14 -16.09 -0.10
C ASP A 228 -14.02 -16.45 1.40
N LEU A 229 -12.79 -16.64 1.89
CA LEU A 229 -12.43 -17.04 3.26
C LEU A 229 -13.06 -18.37 3.71
N THR A 230 -13.39 -19.29 2.80
CA THR A 230 -13.99 -20.59 3.14
C THR A 230 -12.97 -21.72 3.27
N THR A 231 -11.88 -21.63 2.53
CA THR A 231 -10.79 -22.60 2.55
C THR A 231 -9.48 -21.89 2.85
N GLY A 232 -8.52 -22.62 3.38
CA GLY A 232 -7.22 -22.07 3.77
C GLY A 232 -6.39 -23.10 4.50
N GLY A 233 -5.27 -22.64 5.03
CA GLY A 233 -4.29 -23.45 5.72
C GLY A 233 -2.97 -22.71 5.88
N LEU A 234 -1.88 -23.46 5.91
CA LEU A 234 -0.54 -22.92 6.09
C LEU A 234 0.17 -22.72 4.75
N VAL A 235 0.97 -21.67 4.65
CA VAL A 235 1.99 -21.50 3.61
C VAL A 235 3.30 -22.01 4.16
N LEU A 236 3.75 -21.45 5.29
CA LEU A 236 4.89 -21.93 6.06
C LEU A 236 4.38 -22.71 7.27
N ALA A 237 4.96 -23.89 7.49
CA ALA A 237 4.45 -24.89 8.40
C ALA A 237 4.79 -24.58 9.87
N GLU A 238 3.89 -23.93 10.62
CA GLU A 238 3.89 -24.01 12.09
C GLU A 238 2.52 -23.71 12.72
N GLU A 239 1.92 -24.71 13.37
CA GLU A 239 0.80 -24.51 14.31
C GLU A 239 0.90 -25.51 15.47
N ASP A 240 0.42 -25.08 16.63
CA ASP A 240 0.44 -25.73 17.95
C ASP A 240 1.70 -25.41 18.77
N GLY A 241 1.51 -24.57 19.81
CA GLY A 241 2.43 -24.19 20.89
C GLY A 241 3.00 -25.31 21.76
N VAL A 242 3.45 -26.38 21.12
CA VAL A 242 4.55 -27.21 21.54
C VAL A 242 5.46 -27.25 20.33
N LEU A 243 6.51 -26.40 20.36
CA LEU A 243 7.75 -26.53 19.57
C LEU A 243 7.82 -27.96 19.00
N PRO A 244 7.57 -28.21 17.72
CA PRO A 244 7.74 -29.53 17.16
C PRO A 244 9.25 -29.79 17.19
N LEU A 245 9.71 -30.31 18.32
CA LEU A 245 11.09 -30.69 18.61
C LEU A 245 11.47 -31.80 17.63
N LEU A 246 11.88 -31.43 16.43
CA LEU A 246 12.50 -32.34 15.48
C LEU A 246 13.90 -32.66 16.02
N THR A 247 13.99 -33.80 16.70
CA THR A 247 15.26 -34.29 17.23
C THR A 247 16.21 -34.66 16.09
N ASN A 248 17.33 -33.96 15.98
CA ASN A 248 18.55 -34.53 15.41
C ASN A 248 19.72 -34.38 16.42
N ASP A 249 20.78 -35.16 16.21
CA ASP A 249 21.85 -35.42 17.18
C ASP A 249 22.81 -34.22 17.45
N THR A 250 22.47 -32.97 17.07
CA THR A 250 23.39 -31.81 17.18
C THR A 250 22.89 -30.50 17.81
N GLY A 251 21.59 -30.24 17.96
CA GLY A 251 21.12 -28.94 18.49
C GLY A 251 19.83 -28.49 17.80
N PHE A 252 19.10 -27.55 18.39
CA PHE A 252 17.70 -27.20 18.07
C PHE A 252 17.65 -26.12 16.96
N GLU A 253 16.79 -26.26 15.94
CA GLU A 253 16.53 -25.16 14.97
C GLU A 253 15.04 -25.08 14.63
N GLU A 254 14.46 -23.90 14.82
CA GLU A 254 13.14 -23.47 14.35
C GLU A 254 13.31 -23.01 12.89
N VAL A 255 12.57 -23.62 11.95
CA VAL A 255 12.76 -23.34 10.51
C VAL A 255 11.89 -22.16 10.04
N HIS A 256 10.81 -21.90 10.78
CA HIS A 256 9.83 -20.82 10.62
C HIS A 256 9.31 -20.50 12.02
N GLY A 257 9.20 -19.22 12.37
CA GLY A 257 8.67 -18.76 13.66
C GLY A 257 7.82 -17.49 13.51
N SER A 258 8.10 -16.46 14.30
CA SER A 258 7.31 -15.22 14.32
C SER A 258 7.60 -14.31 13.11
N ILE A 259 6.66 -14.24 12.17
CA ILE A 259 6.78 -13.43 10.96
C ILE A 259 6.37 -11.98 11.24
N LEU A 260 7.36 -11.12 11.45
CA LEU A 260 7.18 -9.72 11.84
C LEU A 260 6.73 -8.82 10.69
N SER A 261 7.19 -9.05 9.47
CA SER A 261 6.93 -8.11 8.37
C SER A 261 5.60 -8.36 7.68
N LYS A 262 5.14 -7.37 6.90
CA LYS A 262 4.19 -7.61 5.81
C LYS A 262 4.84 -8.60 4.85
N VAL A 263 4.07 -9.56 4.37
CA VAL A 263 4.55 -10.58 3.42
C VAL A 263 4.51 -10.00 2.02
N SER A 264 5.60 -10.10 1.27
CA SER A 264 5.56 -9.86 -0.18
C SER A 264 5.53 -11.20 -0.90
N VAL A 265 4.72 -11.35 -1.93
CA VAL A 265 4.53 -12.62 -2.64
C VAL A 265 4.49 -12.40 -4.15
N THR A 266 4.87 -13.44 -4.88
CA THR A 266 4.58 -13.60 -6.32
C THR A 266 4.09 -15.02 -6.57
N GLY A 267 3.35 -15.23 -7.65
CA GLY A 267 2.74 -16.53 -7.95
C GLY A 267 1.48 -16.80 -7.13
N THR A 268 1.04 -18.05 -7.12
CA THR A 268 -0.21 -18.46 -6.45
C THR A 268 0.03 -19.61 -5.49
N VAL A 269 -0.57 -19.55 -4.29
CA VAL A 269 -0.51 -20.61 -3.29
C VAL A 269 -1.02 -21.94 -3.85
N GLY A 270 -0.28 -23.04 -3.61
CA GLY A 270 -0.60 -24.35 -4.18
C GLY A 270 -0.24 -24.50 -5.67
N VAL A 271 0.39 -23.50 -6.29
CA VAL A 271 0.83 -23.52 -7.70
C VAL A 271 2.34 -23.26 -7.81
N ASP A 272 2.78 -22.03 -7.56
CA ASP A 272 4.13 -21.55 -7.84
C ASP A 272 4.57 -20.39 -6.93
N LEU A 273 4.01 -20.31 -5.72
CA LEU A 273 4.22 -19.22 -4.78
C LEU A 273 5.71 -19.04 -4.42
N THR A 274 6.18 -17.79 -4.44
CA THR A 274 7.41 -17.35 -3.77
C THR A 274 7.06 -16.27 -2.75
N VAL A 275 7.73 -16.31 -1.61
CA VAL A 275 7.43 -15.45 -0.47
C VAL A 275 8.70 -14.75 0.04
N TRP A 276 8.57 -13.48 0.39
CA TRP A 276 9.58 -12.69 1.11
C TRP A 276 8.99 -12.11 2.39
N ALA A 277 9.72 -12.27 3.49
CA ALA A 277 9.33 -11.74 4.78
C ALA A 277 10.56 -11.65 5.71
N ILE A 278 10.33 -11.09 6.90
CA ILE A 278 11.24 -11.13 8.04
C ILE A 278 10.66 -12.07 9.09
N ASP A 279 11.50 -13.01 9.54
CA ASP A 279 11.24 -13.91 10.65
C ASP A 279 12.12 -13.46 11.85
N GLU A 280 11.48 -13.16 12.98
CA GLU A 280 12.17 -12.74 14.21
C GLU A 280 12.91 -13.90 14.88
N ASP A 281 12.44 -15.14 14.68
CA ASP A 281 12.95 -16.32 15.39
C ASP A 281 13.94 -17.13 14.55
N TYR A 282 14.11 -16.80 13.27
CA TYR A 282 14.99 -17.55 12.38
C TYR A 282 16.47 -17.44 12.80
N ASP A 283 17.04 -18.57 13.22
CA ASP A 283 18.44 -18.71 13.65
C ASP A 283 19.30 -19.38 12.56
N LEU A 284 20.36 -18.68 12.13
CA LEU A 284 21.29 -19.12 11.10
C LEU A 284 22.51 -19.88 11.61
N ASP A 285 22.87 -19.71 12.89
CA ASP A 285 24.11 -20.25 13.46
C ASP A 285 23.88 -21.36 14.50
N GLY A 286 22.62 -21.56 14.91
CA GLY A 286 22.22 -22.58 15.88
C GLY A 286 22.73 -22.29 17.30
N ASP A 287 23.13 -21.05 17.58
CA ASP A 287 23.74 -20.61 18.84
C ASP A 287 22.87 -19.61 19.64
N THR A 288 21.63 -19.33 19.21
CA THR A 288 20.75 -18.30 19.82
C THR A 288 20.38 -18.47 21.29
N PHE A 289 20.72 -19.58 21.95
CA PHE A 289 20.59 -19.73 23.41
C PHE A 289 21.90 -19.57 24.18
N THR A 290 23.01 -19.31 23.50
CA THR A 290 24.27 -18.94 24.15
C THR A 290 24.26 -17.45 24.39
N VAL A 291 23.64 -17.07 25.51
CA VAL A 291 23.76 -15.72 26.08
C VAL A 291 25.24 -15.40 26.19
N ASP A 292 25.67 -14.32 25.56
CA ASP A 292 27.03 -13.82 25.73
C ASP A 292 27.27 -13.59 27.24
N PRO A 293 28.23 -14.29 27.86
CA PRO A 293 28.46 -14.21 29.29
C PRO A 293 29.02 -12.86 29.76
N GLU A 294 29.49 -12.00 28.86
CA GLU A 294 30.00 -10.65 29.16
C GLU A 294 28.91 -9.57 29.02
N THR A 295 28.04 -9.68 28.01
CA THR A 295 27.00 -8.66 27.71
C THR A 295 25.60 -9.04 28.18
N ASN A 296 25.35 -10.33 28.47
CA ASN A 296 24.04 -10.89 28.84
C ASN A 296 22.94 -10.63 27.79
N LEU A 297 23.34 -10.52 26.51
CA LEU A 297 22.46 -10.38 25.34
C LEU A 297 22.50 -11.68 24.51
N ALA A 298 21.40 -12.02 23.84
CA ALA A 298 21.39 -13.08 22.84
C ALA A 298 22.16 -12.59 21.61
N GLN A 299 23.23 -13.27 21.21
CA GLN A 299 23.85 -13.07 19.91
C GLN A 299 23.00 -13.87 18.91
N GLY A 300 22.34 -13.21 17.96
CA GLY A 300 21.43 -13.91 17.04
C GLY A 300 21.13 -13.12 15.78
N SER A 301 21.45 -13.73 14.64
CA SER A 301 21.26 -13.29 13.25
C SER A 301 19.78 -13.18 12.85
N THR A 302 18.98 -12.42 13.61
CA THR A 302 17.53 -12.27 13.49
C THR A 302 17.18 -11.09 12.58
N TYR A 303 15.95 -11.01 12.06
CA TYR A 303 15.45 -9.89 11.24
C TYR A 303 16.02 -9.71 9.81
N HIS A 304 16.61 -10.75 9.23
CA HIS A 304 17.04 -10.68 7.83
C HIS A 304 15.84 -10.67 6.86
N PRO A 305 15.93 -9.97 5.71
CA PRO A 305 15.06 -10.25 4.58
C PRO A 305 15.29 -11.66 4.03
N LEU A 306 14.28 -12.52 4.17
CA LEU A 306 14.31 -13.93 3.79
C LEU A 306 13.45 -14.19 2.55
N ARG A 307 13.73 -15.28 1.84
CA ARG A 307 12.93 -15.79 0.72
C ARG A 307 12.64 -17.28 0.87
N TRP A 308 11.39 -17.66 0.62
CA TRP A 308 10.96 -19.05 0.49
C TRP A 308 10.42 -19.32 -0.91
N ASP A 309 11.00 -20.30 -1.60
CA ASP A 309 10.50 -20.80 -2.89
C ASP A 309 9.49 -21.92 -2.65
N VAL A 310 8.30 -21.54 -2.18
CA VAL A 310 7.22 -22.45 -1.73
C VAL A 310 6.73 -23.37 -2.85
N GLY A 311 6.61 -22.84 -4.06
CA GLY A 311 6.10 -23.57 -5.22
C GLY A 311 4.66 -24.05 -4.99
N PRO A 312 4.33 -25.33 -5.28
CA PRO A 312 2.98 -25.86 -5.13
C PRO A 312 2.63 -26.32 -3.71
N ALA A 313 3.51 -26.11 -2.72
CA ALA A 313 3.27 -26.54 -1.35
C ALA A 313 2.22 -25.66 -0.65
N THR A 314 1.55 -26.22 0.36
CA THR A 314 0.58 -25.53 1.24
C THR A 314 0.81 -25.96 2.70
N ASP A 315 2.08 -26.15 3.03
CA ASP A 315 2.65 -26.58 4.33
C ASP A 315 4.18 -26.68 4.13
N TYR A 316 4.82 -25.59 3.71
CA TYR A 316 6.24 -25.60 3.33
C TYR A 316 7.13 -25.63 4.57
N ASP A 317 8.01 -26.63 4.62
CA ASP A 317 8.81 -26.96 5.81
C ASP A 317 10.33 -26.82 5.59
N GLN A 318 10.75 -26.25 4.45
CA GLN A 318 12.17 -26.08 4.14
C GLN A 318 12.68 -24.71 4.59
N PRO A 319 13.99 -24.57 4.90
CA PRO A 319 14.57 -23.31 5.31
C PRO A 319 14.50 -22.24 4.21
N PRO A 320 14.44 -20.95 4.60
CA PRO A 320 14.56 -19.84 3.67
C PRO A 320 15.97 -19.72 3.07
N THR A 321 16.07 -18.86 2.07
CA THR A 321 17.33 -18.24 1.63
C THR A 321 17.39 -16.82 2.18
N ILE A 322 18.50 -16.44 2.80
CA ILE A 322 18.77 -15.02 3.11
C ILE A 322 18.94 -14.27 1.79
N VAL A 323 18.15 -13.23 1.57
CA VAL A 323 18.27 -12.38 0.37
C VAL A 323 19.15 -11.17 0.65
N ILE A 324 19.07 -10.64 1.87
CA ILE A 324 19.89 -9.52 2.32
C ILE A 324 20.41 -9.88 3.71
N ASN A 325 21.72 -9.99 3.86
CA ASN A 325 22.33 -10.03 5.17
C ASN A 325 22.31 -8.61 5.76
N LYS A 326 21.39 -8.36 6.69
CA LYS A 326 21.22 -7.03 7.31
C LYS A 326 22.50 -6.52 7.98
N GLU A 327 23.38 -7.41 8.46
CA GLU A 327 24.62 -6.98 9.13
C GLU A 327 25.60 -6.34 8.15
N THR A 328 25.39 -6.51 6.84
CA THR A 328 26.18 -5.84 5.80
C THR A 328 25.61 -4.49 5.38
N LEU A 329 24.44 -4.11 5.90
CA LEU A 329 23.82 -2.81 5.66
C LEU A 329 24.35 -1.72 6.60
N THR A 330 25.18 -2.09 7.58
CA THR A 330 25.91 -1.13 8.42
C THR A 330 27.10 -0.58 7.64
N VAL A 331 27.21 0.73 7.56
CA VAL A 331 28.46 1.38 7.11
C VAL A 331 29.22 1.75 8.36
N ASP A 332 30.17 0.89 8.71
CA ASP A 332 31.16 1.10 9.76
C ASP A 332 32.11 2.26 9.39
N ASP A 333 32.27 3.25 10.28
CA ASP A 333 33.26 4.33 10.16
C ASP A 333 34.63 3.93 10.76
N ASP A 334 34.73 2.74 11.35
CA ASP A 334 35.99 2.23 11.88
C ASP A 334 36.86 1.68 10.75
N ASN A 335 37.63 2.58 10.14
CA ASN A 335 38.76 2.36 9.24
C ASN A 335 39.51 0.99 9.39
N GLY A 336 38.89 -0.09 8.93
CA GLY A 336 39.55 -1.30 8.44
C GLY A 336 39.59 -2.55 9.33
N THR A 337 38.56 -2.92 10.09
CA THR A 337 38.48 -4.30 10.61
C THR A 337 37.08 -4.93 10.47
N PRO A 338 36.86 -5.79 9.45
CA PRO A 338 35.63 -6.58 9.36
C PRO A 338 35.54 -7.58 10.53
N GLY A 339 34.45 -7.53 11.31
CA GLY A 339 34.04 -8.61 12.22
C GLY A 339 34.16 -8.35 13.74
N ASP A 340 33.93 -7.13 14.21
CA ASP A 340 33.85 -6.81 15.65
C ASP A 340 32.53 -6.09 15.98
N ASP A 341 31.39 -6.73 15.66
CA ASP A 341 30.03 -6.14 15.75
C ASP A 341 29.20 -6.68 16.93
N SER A 342 29.81 -7.39 17.90
CA SER A 342 29.04 -8.06 18.97
C SER A 342 28.61 -7.16 20.13
N ASP A 343 29.15 -5.94 20.25
CA ASP A 343 29.09 -5.20 21.52
C ASP A 343 28.24 -3.91 21.50
N ASP A 344 27.73 -3.48 20.33
CA ASP A 344 27.27 -2.09 20.19
C ASP A 344 25.80 -1.83 19.97
N PHE A 345 24.94 -2.58 20.68
CA PHE A 345 23.62 -2.04 21.04
C PHE A 345 23.68 -0.71 21.83
N ASN A 346 24.86 -0.33 22.36
CA ASN A 346 25.04 0.91 23.12
C ASN A 346 26.06 1.92 22.54
N ASP A 347 26.91 1.60 21.56
CA ASP A 347 27.72 2.62 20.83
C ASP A 347 27.01 3.14 19.57
N PHE A 348 25.73 2.77 19.38
CA PHE A 348 24.77 3.42 18.48
C PHE A 348 24.58 4.93 18.73
N GLN A 349 25.21 5.49 19.77
CA GLN A 349 25.21 6.93 20.00
C GLN A 349 26.44 7.55 19.31
N TYR A 350 26.18 8.35 18.27
CA TYR A 350 27.14 9.29 17.66
C TYR A 350 28.04 8.77 16.52
N THR A 351 27.51 8.01 15.55
CA THR A 351 28.12 8.00 14.21
C THR A 351 27.83 9.35 13.53
N LEU A 352 28.79 10.26 13.62
CA LEU A 352 28.75 11.62 13.05
C LEU A 352 29.07 11.65 11.54
N SER A 353 29.33 10.49 10.93
CA SER A 353 29.67 10.41 9.50
C SER A 353 28.41 10.49 8.63
N PRO A 354 28.39 11.37 7.61
CA PRO A 354 27.33 11.43 6.59
C PRO A 354 27.23 10.18 5.71
N GLU A 355 28.22 9.29 5.79
CA GLU A 355 28.32 8.04 5.03
C GLU A 355 27.77 6.85 5.84
N ALA A 356 27.66 6.99 7.17
CA ALA A 356 27.13 5.96 8.05
C ALA A 356 25.60 5.89 7.97
N ILE A 357 25.08 4.73 7.57
CA ILE A 357 23.63 4.48 7.42
C ILE A 357 22.97 4.16 8.79
N GLY A 358 23.78 3.83 9.80
CA GLY A 358 23.36 3.53 11.18
C GLY A 358 22.62 2.18 11.27
N GLY A 359 22.80 1.44 12.37
CA GLY A 359 22.27 0.09 12.56
C GLY A 359 20.80 -0.06 12.17
N VAL A 360 20.55 -0.75 11.06
CA VAL A 360 19.20 -0.96 10.53
C VAL A 360 18.60 -2.15 11.25
N ILE A 361 17.63 -1.93 12.14
CA ILE A 361 16.94 -3.02 12.85
C ILE A 361 15.86 -3.69 11.97
N THR A 362 15.46 -3.07 10.85
CA THR A 362 14.47 -3.59 9.89
C THR A 362 13.25 -4.23 10.56
N ASN A 363 12.30 -3.40 10.99
CA ASN A 363 11.08 -3.88 11.67
C ASN A 363 9.96 -4.30 10.70
N ASN A 364 10.10 -3.94 9.42
CA ASN A 364 9.17 -4.30 8.37
C ASN A 364 9.87 -4.20 7.00
N MET A 365 9.30 -4.85 5.99
CA MET A 365 9.79 -4.82 4.62
C MET A 365 8.65 -4.89 3.60
N HIS A 366 8.90 -4.37 2.41
CA HIS A 366 8.12 -4.62 1.19
C HIS A 366 9.08 -4.95 0.05
N TYR A 367 8.87 -6.06 -0.63
CA TYR A 367 9.55 -6.38 -1.89
C TYR A 367 8.63 -6.03 -3.05
N GLU A 368 9.12 -5.17 -3.95
CA GLU A 368 8.39 -4.74 -5.14
C GLU A 368 8.95 -5.45 -6.37
N GLU A 369 8.17 -6.36 -6.96
CA GLU A 369 8.59 -7.12 -8.15
C GLU A 369 8.81 -6.19 -9.35
N GLN A 370 7.97 -5.16 -9.53
CA GLN A 370 8.06 -4.25 -10.68
C GLN A 370 9.43 -3.55 -10.78
N HIS A 371 10.06 -3.29 -9.63
CA HIS A 371 11.34 -2.60 -9.52
C HIS A 371 12.50 -3.51 -9.08
N GLU A 372 12.21 -4.76 -8.72
CA GLU A 372 13.14 -5.71 -8.10
C GLU A 372 13.85 -5.14 -6.85
N LYS A 373 13.12 -4.39 -6.00
CA LYS A 373 13.67 -3.66 -4.86
C LYS A 373 13.02 -4.02 -3.53
N PHE A 374 13.82 -3.95 -2.48
CA PHE A 374 13.40 -4.08 -1.08
C PHE A 374 13.31 -2.70 -0.44
N TYR A 375 12.15 -2.39 0.13
CA TYR A 375 11.88 -1.21 0.93
C TYR A 375 11.89 -1.62 2.39
N LEU A 376 12.99 -1.32 3.07
CA LEU A 376 13.25 -1.70 4.46
C LEU A 376 12.90 -0.53 5.38
N LEU A 377 12.12 -0.81 6.42
CA LEU A 377 11.48 0.23 7.24
C LEU A 377 11.87 0.11 8.71
N GLN A 378 11.90 1.25 9.40
CA GLN A 378 12.02 1.28 10.85
C GLN A 378 11.18 2.38 11.51
N SER A 379 10.64 2.03 12.67
CA SER A 379 9.70 2.87 13.42
C SER A 379 10.38 3.58 14.59
N ARG A 380 11.52 4.22 14.33
CA ARG A 380 12.22 5.04 15.33
C ARG A 380 11.81 6.50 15.23
N THR A 381 11.82 7.17 16.38
CA THR A 381 11.44 8.59 16.51
C THR A 381 12.60 9.52 16.77
N HIS A 382 13.70 8.95 17.23
CA HIS A 382 14.93 9.60 17.57
C HIS A 382 16.03 8.70 17.03
N GLY A 383 17.07 9.30 16.47
CA GLY A 383 18.19 8.55 15.94
C GLY A 383 18.75 9.14 14.65
N ASN A 384 20.00 8.80 14.41
CA ASN A 384 20.73 9.12 13.19
C ASN A 384 20.66 7.94 12.21
N GLU A 385 19.53 7.25 12.08
CA GLU A 385 19.34 6.14 11.13
C GLU A 385 18.28 6.46 10.07
N SER A 386 18.28 5.69 8.97
CA SER A 386 17.32 5.86 7.88
C SER A 386 15.97 5.22 8.22
N GLY A 387 14.89 5.99 8.33
CA GLY A 387 13.53 5.46 8.46
C GLY A 387 13.08 4.61 7.27
N ILE A 388 13.60 4.90 6.08
CA ILE A 388 13.40 4.11 4.86
C ILE A 388 14.76 3.86 4.21
N LEU A 389 15.05 2.60 3.90
CA LEU A 389 16.21 2.17 3.14
C LEU A 389 15.73 1.35 1.93
N ILE A 390 16.16 1.73 0.72
CA ILE A 390 15.81 1.01 -0.51
C ILE A 390 17.04 0.27 -1.01
N VAL A 391 16.89 -1.05 -1.18
CA VAL A 391 18.00 -1.97 -1.43
C VAL A 391 17.68 -2.88 -2.61
N SER A 392 18.65 -3.05 -3.50
CA SER A 392 18.66 -4.13 -4.50
C SER A 392 19.52 -5.27 -3.98
N ALA A 393 18.99 -6.49 -3.94
CA ALA A 393 19.75 -7.67 -3.53
C ALA A 393 20.73 -8.13 -4.63
N ASP A 394 21.91 -8.63 -4.27
CA ASP A 394 22.72 -9.41 -5.20
C ASP A 394 22.19 -10.85 -5.22
N PRO A 395 21.73 -11.36 -6.37
CA PRO A 395 21.12 -12.69 -6.46
C PRO A 395 22.11 -13.83 -6.18
N ASN A 396 23.42 -13.56 -6.06
CA ASN A 396 24.46 -14.55 -5.79
C ASN A 396 25.14 -14.37 -4.44
N ASP A 397 24.94 -13.25 -3.75
CA ASP A 397 25.70 -12.90 -2.55
C ASP A 397 24.88 -11.98 -1.62
N ALA A 398 24.21 -12.58 -0.64
CA ALA A 398 23.41 -11.83 0.34
C ALA A 398 24.24 -10.86 1.18
N ASP A 399 25.57 -11.02 1.23
CA ASP A 399 26.50 -10.16 1.96
C ASP A 399 26.92 -8.90 1.16
N ASN A 400 26.48 -8.77 -0.10
CA ASN A 400 26.82 -7.65 -0.95
C ASN A 400 25.59 -6.99 -1.59
N PRO A 401 24.57 -6.59 -0.81
CA PRO A 401 23.44 -5.83 -1.33
C PRO A 401 23.86 -4.43 -1.81
N THR A 402 23.11 -3.86 -2.76
CA THR A 402 23.31 -2.47 -3.21
C THR A 402 22.28 -1.57 -2.54
N ILE A 403 22.75 -0.59 -1.79
CA ILE A 403 21.91 0.47 -1.23
C ILE A 403 21.67 1.51 -2.32
N GLU A 404 20.43 1.59 -2.78
CA GLU A 404 20.02 2.45 -3.90
C GLU A 404 19.58 3.83 -3.41
N TRP A 405 18.96 3.88 -2.22
CA TRP A 405 18.49 5.12 -1.62
C TRP A 405 18.34 4.98 -0.10
N SER A 406 18.60 6.07 0.63
CA SER A 406 18.46 6.19 2.08
C SER A 406 17.81 7.52 2.42
N SER A 407 16.77 7.49 3.26
CA SER A 407 16.08 8.71 3.72
C SER A 407 16.97 9.64 4.53
N LYS A 408 17.84 9.08 5.37
CA LYS A 408 18.85 9.86 6.10
C LYS A 408 19.83 10.54 5.13
N ARG A 409 20.36 9.80 4.15
CA ARG A 409 21.30 10.36 3.18
C ARG A 409 20.65 11.48 2.37
N PHE A 410 19.41 11.28 1.93
CA PHE A 410 18.62 12.31 1.26
C PHE A 410 18.45 13.56 2.15
N SER A 411 18.08 13.37 3.43
CA SER A 411 17.92 14.46 4.39
C SER A 411 19.20 15.29 4.49
N TYR A 412 20.35 14.62 4.62
CA TYR A 412 21.67 15.26 4.69
C TYR A 412 22.06 15.99 3.40
N ASP A 413 21.96 15.32 2.25
CA ASP A 413 22.39 15.88 0.96
C ASP A 413 21.59 17.12 0.55
N ASN A 414 20.38 17.27 1.08
CA ASN A 414 19.49 18.40 0.83
C ASN A 414 19.37 19.36 2.03
N GLY A 415 20.20 19.21 3.07
CA GLY A 415 20.21 20.14 4.20
C GLY A 415 18.94 20.13 5.06
N LEU A 416 18.07 19.13 4.92
CA LEU A 416 16.76 19.07 5.57
C LEU A 416 16.84 18.70 7.06
N ASP A 417 18.03 18.57 7.64
CA ASP A 417 18.20 18.18 9.04
C ASP A 417 17.93 19.38 9.98
N GLY A 418 16.98 19.24 10.90
CA GLY A 418 16.45 20.33 11.75
C GLY A 418 17.41 20.98 12.77
N ASN A 419 18.72 21.02 12.51
CA ASN A 419 19.70 21.68 13.38
C ASN A 419 19.83 23.17 13.02
N THR A 420 19.08 24.02 13.73
CA THR A 420 19.05 25.47 13.47
C THR A 420 20.14 26.26 14.20
N SER A 421 21.06 25.62 14.94
CA SER A 421 22.05 26.33 15.77
C SER A 421 23.50 25.94 15.47
N PRO A 422 24.35 26.89 15.01
CA PRO A 422 25.80 26.67 14.74
C PRO A 422 26.68 26.30 15.95
N GLY A 423 26.08 25.97 17.09
CA GLY A 423 26.73 25.62 18.36
C GLY A 423 26.31 24.28 18.95
N ASP A 424 25.29 23.63 18.42
CA ASP A 424 24.82 22.30 18.87
C ASP A 424 25.56 21.20 18.09
N VAL A 425 26.89 21.30 18.11
CA VAL A 425 27.82 20.24 17.71
C VAL A 425 27.82 19.14 18.78
N GLY A 426 26.70 18.41 18.85
CA GLY A 426 26.47 17.40 19.88
C GLY A 426 25.25 16.52 19.63
N GLU A 427 24.30 16.91 18.78
CA GLU A 427 23.17 16.06 18.40
C GLU A 427 23.23 15.83 16.89
N GLY A 428 23.59 14.60 16.49
CA GLY A 428 24.03 14.28 15.13
C GLY A 428 22.96 14.40 14.03
N LEU A 429 23.38 14.19 12.78
CA LEU A 429 22.55 14.18 11.57
C LEU A 429 21.23 13.44 11.79
N GLN A 430 20.12 14.09 11.52
CA GLN A 430 18.78 13.56 11.76
C GLN A 430 18.04 13.29 10.44
N ASP A 431 17.41 12.12 10.32
CA ASP A 431 16.50 11.83 9.22
C ASP A 431 15.16 12.58 9.41
N ILE A 432 14.59 13.14 8.34
CA ILE A 432 13.25 13.77 8.38
C ILE A 432 12.11 12.76 8.22
N PHE A 433 12.38 11.58 7.64
CA PHE A 433 11.42 10.50 7.43
C PHE A 433 11.40 9.54 8.63
N ARG A 434 10.97 10.03 9.79
CA ARG A 434 10.92 9.25 11.03
C ARG A 434 9.58 8.55 11.25
N ASN A 435 9.63 7.51 12.07
CA ASN A 435 8.49 6.79 12.62
C ASN A 435 7.64 6.12 11.54
N ILE A 436 8.33 5.45 10.60
CA ILE A 436 7.73 4.72 9.48
C ILE A 436 7.36 3.30 9.94
N ASP A 437 6.18 2.81 9.57
CA ASP A 437 5.73 1.47 9.97
C ASP A 437 5.43 0.56 8.76
N ASP A 438 4.76 1.09 7.73
CA ASP A 438 4.41 0.32 6.54
C ASP A 438 4.53 1.14 5.26
N VAL A 439 4.70 0.41 4.15
CA VAL A 439 4.76 0.95 2.80
C VAL A 439 3.96 0.09 1.83
N VAL A 440 3.39 0.74 0.83
CA VAL A 440 2.85 0.08 -0.37
C VAL A 440 3.11 0.93 -1.60
N ILE A 441 3.39 0.29 -2.71
CA ILE A 441 3.60 0.93 -4.02
C ILE A 441 2.29 0.90 -4.79
N SER A 442 1.96 1.96 -5.53
CA SER A 442 0.80 1.95 -6.42
C SER A 442 0.97 0.90 -7.51
N ALA A 443 -0.15 0.35 -8.01
CA ALA A 443 -0.14 -0.65 -9.07
C ALA A 443 0.58 -0.19 -10.36
N ASP A 444 0.64 1.12 -10.62
CA ASP A 444 1.37 1.72 -11.74
C ASP A 444 2.87 1.97 -11.48
N GLY A 445 3.37 1.66 -10.28
CA GLY A 445 4.75 1.84 -9.86
C GLY A 445 5.16 3.28 -9.58
N THR A 446 4.26 4.26 -9.70
CA THR A 446 4.63 5.70 -9.70
C THR A 446 4.57 6.39 -8.34
N LYS A 447 3.97 5.76 -7.33
CA LYS A 447 3.79 6.35 -6.00
C LYS A 447 4.08 5.33 -4.91
N MET A 448 4.69 5.81 -3.83
CA MET A 448 4.91 5.09 -2.59
C MET A 448 4.07 5.73 -1.49
N TYR A 449 3.22 4.93 -0.84
CA TYR A 449 2.41 5.35 0.30
C TYR A 449 3.08 4.86 1.58
N VAL A 450 3.46 5.80 2.44
CA VAL A 450 4.24 5.53 3.64
C VAL A 450 3.45 5.92 4.87
N THR A 451 3.18 4.97 5.77
CA THR A 451 2.53 5.30 7.05
C THR A 451 3.54 5.93 8.01
N ARG A 452 3.12 7.02 8.64
CA ARG A 452 3.88 7.71 9.69
C ARG A 452 3.07 7.85 10.95
N ASN A 453 3.71 7.55 12.07
CA ASN A 453 3.09 7.68 13.39
C ASN A 453 3.49 8.99 14.07
N ARG A 454 2.65 9.47 15.00
CA ARG A 454 2.84 10.74 15.71
C ARG A 454 4.23 10.85 16.35
N GLN A 455 4.94 11.94 16.06
CA GLN A 455 6.23 12.28 16.67
C GLN A 455 6.01 12.80 18.11
N PHE A 456 6.93 12.48 19.03
CA PHE A 456 6.82 12.87 20.44
C PHE A 456 6.84 14.41 20.56
N PHE A 457 5.97 14.98 21.39
CA PHE A 457 6.00 16.41 21.70
C PHE A 457 6.90 16.67 22.92
N PRO A 458 7.69 17.76 22.93
CA PRO A 458 8.33 18.24 24.15
C PRO A 458 7.25 18.55 25.20
N GLY A 459 7.12 17.70 26.23
CA GLY A 459 6.12 17.83 27.29
C GLY A 459 5.12 16.69 27.43
N ASP A 460 5.22 15.61 26.63
CA ASP A 460 4.40 14.38 26.78
C ASP A 460 4.90 13.46 27.93
N ASP A 461 5.69 14.04 28.84
CA ASP A 461 6.25 13.35 30.00
C ASP A 461 5.33 13.56 31.21
N ASP A 462 4.82 12.46 31.76
CA ASP A 462 4.30 12.37 33.14
C ASP A 462 5.44 12.52 34.18
N VAL A 463 6.46 13.31 33.84
CA VAL A 463 7.66 13.59 34.64
C VAL A 463 7.53 15.00 35.21
N VAL A 464 7.33 15.05 36.52
CA VAL A 464 7.06 16.23 37.36
C VAL A 464 8.25 17.22 37.45
N THR A 465 9.26 17.13 36.59
CA THR A 465 10.37 18.09 36.56
C THR A 465 10.76 18.43 35.13
N PRO A 466 10.43 19.63 34.63
CA PRO A 466 10.95 20.08 33.35
C PRO A 466 12.44 20.33 33.50
N ASP A 467 13.27 19.47 32.92
CA ASP A 467 14.68 19.81 32.72
C ASP A 467 14.76 20.79 31.54
N PRO A 468 15.25 22.03 31.73
CA PRO A 468 15.37 23.02 30.66
C PRO A 468 16.51 22.72 29.67
N LEU A 469 17.26 21.62 29.86
CA LEU A 469 18.37 21.22 28.99
C LEU A 469 18.04 20.01 28.09
N VAL A 470 16.79 19.54 28.09
CA VAL A 470 16.28 18.46 27.21
C VAL A 470 15.19 19.03 26.31
N TYR A 471 15.52 20.07 25.55
CA TYR A 471 14.66 20.63 24.51
C TYR A 471 15.50 20.80 23.24
N GLY A 472 15.79 19.66 22.60
CA GLY A 472 16.44 19.56 21.29
C GLY A 472 15.57 18.88 20.23
N ASP A 473 14.34 18.46 20.57
CA ASP A 473 13.39 17.90 19.61
C ASP A 473 12.76 19.05 18.81
N GLY A 474 13.56 19.62 17.90
CA GLY A 474 13.13 20.67 16.99
C GLY A 474 11.88 20.25 16.22
N ASP A 475 10.97 21.20 16.02
CA ASP A 475 9.89 21.10 15.04
C ASP A 475 10.45 20.52 13.75
N ASN A 476 9.76 19.56 13.11
CA ASN A 476 10.09 19.10 11.75
C ASN A 476 9.65 20.22 10.79
N PRO A 477 10.50 21.24 10.49
CA PRO A 477 10.06 22.50 9.90
C PRO A 477 9.80 22.33 8.39
N VAL A 478 10.41 21.31 7.80
CA VAL A 478 10.46 20.98 6.37
C VAL A 478 9.14 20.37 5.87
N LEU A 479 8.31 19.86 6.78
CA LEU A 479 6.92 19.46 6.48
C LEU A 479 5.90 20.51 6.98
N GLY A 480 6.39 21.67 7.45
CA GLY A 480 5.63 22.84 7.91
C GLY A 480 5.76 23.12 9.42
N GLY A 481 5.73 24.40 9.81
CA GLY A 481 5.75 24.90 11.21
C GLY A 481 4.54 24.54 12.08
N GLU A 482 3.81 23.50 11.67
CA GLU A 482 2.71 22.82 12.34
C GLU A 482 2.98 21.32 12.15
N SER A 483 3.90 20.74 12.91
CA SER A 483 4.00 19.28 13.10
C SER A 483 2.74 18.69 13.80
N ASN A 484 1.66 19.48 13.90
CA ASN A 484 0.28 19.11 14.18
C ASN A 484 -0.37 18.27 13.06
N ALA A 485 0.40 17.55 12.24
CA ALA A 485 -0.08 16.33 11.58
C ALA A 485 0.19 15.17 12.55
N PRO A 486 -0.75 14.81 13.44
CA PRO A 486 -0.59 13.73 14.42
C PRO A 486 -0.54 12.35 13.72
N GLY A 487 0.55 12.05 13.02
CA GLY A 487 0.59 10.92 12.09
C GLY A 487 -0.12 11.23 10.77
N GLY A 488 0.26 10.50 9.73
CA GLY A 488 -0.24 10.73 8.37
C GLY A 488 0.29 9.68 7.40
N ILE A 489 -0.27 9.63 6.21
CA ILE A 489 0.27 8.83 5.10
C ILE A 489 0.94 9.80 4.15
N LEU A 490 2.24 9.63 3.93
CA LEU A 490 2.95 10.36 2.89
C LEU A 490 2.74 9.66 1.56
N VAL A 491 2.40 10.43 0.53
CA VAL A 491 2.35 9.96 -0.84
C VAL A 491 3.57 10.52 -1.55
N ILE A 492 4.57 9.67 -1.75
CA ILE A 492 5.87 10.01 -2.30
C ILE A 492 5.90 9.58 -3.77
N PRO A 493 6.12 10.50 -4.73
CA PRO A 493 6.32 10.12 -6.12
C PRO A 493 7.59 9.29 -6.30
N LEU A 494 7.55 8.33 -7.21
CA LEU A 494 8.67 7.48 -7.58
C LEU A 494 9.11 7.75 -9.02
N ASP A 495 10.39 7.54 -9.28
CA ASP A 495 10.94 7.49 -10.63
C ASP A 495 10.68 6.12 -11.30
N GLU A 496 11.14 5.96 -12.54
CA GLU A 496 10.98 4.71 -13.32
C GLU A 496 11.70 3.48 -12.71
N ASN A 497 12.55 3.68 -11.70
CA ASN A 497 13.27 2.63 -10.99
C ASN A 497 12.68 2.37 -9.60
N GLY A 498 11.55 2.99 -9.25
CA GLY A 498 10.93 2.85 -7.94
C GLY A 498 11.66 3.61 -6.82
N LEU A 499 12.52 4.58 -7.14
CA LEU A 499 13.21 5.42 -6.16
C LEU A 499 12.45 6.73 -5.93
N PRO A 500 12.47 7.31 -4.72
CA PRO A 500 11.80 8.59 -4.44
C PRO A 500 12.28 9.73 -5.36
N ASP A 501 11.35 10.34 -6.12
CA ASP A 501 11.59 11.53 -6.95
C ASP A 501 11.20 12.79 -6.18
N LEU A 502 12.05 13.24 -5.26
CA LEU A 502 11.74 14.34 -4.34
C LEU A 502 12.31 15.69 -4.82
N GLN A 503 11.47 16.72 -4.80
CA GLN A 503 11.84 18.09 -5.16
C GLN A 503 11.91 18.98 -3.93
N VAL A 504 13.09 19.55 -3.67
CA VAL A 504 13.35 20.47 -2.55
C VAL A 504 13.38 21.91 -3.06
N ASP A 505 12.65 22.80 -2.40
CA ASP A 505 12.74 24.25 -2.59
C ASP A 505 13.62 24.87 -1.50
N ASP A 506 14.61 25.66 -1.91
CA ASP A 506 15.66 26.32 -1.11
C ASP A 506 15.28 27.76 -0.70
N ASN A 507 14.03 28.20 -0.99
CA ASN A 507 13.40 29.50 -0.66
C ASN A 507 14.29 30.77 -0.61
N GLY A 508 15.36 30.79 -1.41
CA GLY A 508 16.08 31.99 -1.85
C GLY A 508 17.42 32.29 -1.18
N THR A 509 17.87 31.59 -0.14
CA THR A 509 19.23 31.81 0.41
C THR A 509 20.05 30.51 0.34
N PRO A 510 20.86 30.32 -0.72
CA PRO A 510 21.69 29.12 -0.85
C PRO A 510 22.55 28.87 0.40
N GLY A 511 22.28 27.76 1.09
CA GLY A 511 22.96 27.35 2.32
C GLY A 511 22.31 27.82 3.63
N ASP A 512 21.13 28.44 3.56
CA ASP A 512 20.20 28.60 4.68
C ASP A 512 19.15 27.50 4.57
N THR A 513 19.23 26.48 5.42
CA THR A 513 18.36 25.31 5.34
C THR A 513 17.15 25.41 6.28
N SER A 514 16.98 26.55 6.94
CA SER A 514 15.95 26.74 7.96
C SER A 514 14.53 26.86 7.40
N ASP A 515 14.40 27.07 6.09
CA ASP A 515 13.15 27.20 5.35
C ASP A 515 13.06 26.31 4.10
N ASP A 516 13.94 25.30 3.98
CA ASP A 516 13.87 24.29 2.92
C ASP A 516 12.68 23.34 3.13
N PHE A 517 11.96 22.99 2.06
CA PHE A 517 10.85 22.03 2.14
C PHE A 517 10.68 21.18 0.89
N ILE A 518 10.08 20.01 1.06
CA ILE A 518 9.73 19.14 -0.06
C ILE A 518 8.41 19.63 -0.68
N THR A 519 8.42 19.86 -1.99
CA THR A 519 7.32 20.53 -2.70
C THR A 519 6.34 19.58 -3.38
N ASN A 520 6.74 18.32 -3.60
CA ASN A 520 6.01 17.38 -4.45
C ASN A 520 5.58 16.10 -3.71
N ILE A 521 5.49 16.15 -2.38
CA ILE A 521 4.85 15.10 -1.57
C ILE A 521 3.42 15.53 -1.24
N GLU A 522 2.48 14.59 -1.31
CA GLU A 522 1.14 14.79 -0.74
C GLU A 522 1.08 14.16 0.65
N SER A 523 0.24 14.72 1.52
CA SER A 523 -0.01 14.18 2.86
C SER A 523 -1.49 13.89 3.02
N ILE A 524 -1.81 12.70 3.51
CA ILE A 524 -3.15 12.31 3.93
C ILE A 524 -3.18 12.44 5.45
N PRO A 525 -3.74 13.54 5.99
CA PRO A 525 -3.79 13.73 7.43
C PRO A 525 -4.79 12.74 8.05
N TYR A 526 -4.43 12.16 9.17
CA TYR A 526 -5.38 11.45 10.02
C TYR A 526 -5.02 11.64 11.49
N ASP A 527 -6.03 11.73 12.36
CA ASP A 527 -5.79 11.91 13.79
C ASP A 527 -5.34 10.60 14.43
N SER A 528 -4.04 10.45 14.71
CA SER A 528 -3.48 9.37 15.55
C SER A 528 -3.05 9.90 16.92
N PRO A 529 -3.56 9.35 18.03
CA PRO A 529 -3.29 9.91 19.35
C PRO A 529 -1.85 9.67 19.84
N GLY A 530 -1.05 8.80 19.20
CA GLY A 530 0.28 8.43 19.70
C GLY A 530 1.10 7.55 18.76
N ARG A 531 2.12 6.87 19.33
CA ARG A 531 3.00 5.94 18.60
C ARG A 531 2.36 4.57 18.44
N THR A 532 2.55 3.96 17.28
CA THR A 532 2.20 2.58 17.03
C THR A 532 3.23 1.87 16.14
N LEU A 533 3.27 0.55 16.23
CA LEU A 533 4.01 -0.39 15.37
C LEU A 533 3.03 -1.38 14.69
N ARG A 534 1.75 -1.02 14.71
CA ARG A 534 0.59 -1.86 14.36
C ARG A 534 -0.29 -1.08 13.39
N SER A 535 0.29 -0.74 12.26
CA SER A 535 -0.43 -0.14 11.14
C SER A 535 -0.06 -0.81 9.84
N GLN A 536 -1.00 -0.79 8.91
CA GLN A 536 -0.77 -1.23 7.55
C GLN A 536 -1.50 -0.30 6.60
N VAL A 537 -0.93 -0.13 5.40
CA VAL A 537 -1.55 0.60 4.29
C VAL A 537 -1.74 -0.31 3.08
N ALA A 538 -2.87 -0.13 2.41
CA ALA A 538 -3.18 -0.76 1.13
C ALA A 538 -3.76 0.27 0.17
N VAL A 539 -3.65 -0.01 -1.13
CA VAL A 539 -4.20 0.83 -2.19
C VAL A 539 -4.99 -0.07 -3.13
N ASP A 540 -6.17 0.37 -3.55
CA ASP A 540 -6.94 -0.37 -4.55
C ASP A 540 -6.58 0.04 -5.99
N ALA A 541 -7.11 -0.71 -6.96
CA ALA A 541 -6.84 -0.47 -8.38
C ALA A 541 -7.23 0.93 -8.86
N ALA A 542 -8.17 1.61 -8.18
CA ALA A 542 -8.51 2.99 -8.48
C ALA A 542 -7.46 3.96 -7.90
N GLY A 543 -6.93 3.68 -6.71
CA GLY A 543 -6.01 4.56 -6.00
C GLY A 543 -6.59 5.09 -4.69
N ASN A 544 -7.67 4.48 -4.18
CA ASN A 544 -8.12 4.71 -2.81
C ASN A 544 -7.12 4.11 -1.84
N VAL A 545 -6.87 4.82 -0.75
CA VAL A 545 -5.91 4.42 0.29
C VAL A 545 -6.68 3.89 1.49
N TYR A 546 -6.33 2.69 1.93
CA TYR A 546 -6.91 1.99 3.07
C TYR A 546 -5.86 1.90 4.16
N HIS A 547 -6.21 2.28 5.37
CA HIS A 547 -5.29 2.32 6.50
C HIS A 547 -5.94 1.77 7.75
N VAL A 548 -5.21 0.94 8.47
CA VAL A 548 -5.59 0.49 9.82
C VAL A 548 -4.51 0.88 10.81
N ASP A 549 -4.94 1.22 12.01
CA ASP A 549 -4.04 1.44 13.15
C ASP A 549 -4.69 1.00 14.46
N ASN A 550 -3.87 0.52 15.39
CA ASN A 550 -4.35 0.01 16.67
C ASN A 550 -4.73 1.08 17.71
N LEU A 551 -4.46 2.36 17.47
CA LEU A 551 -4.73 3.43 18.42
C LEU A 551 -6.11 4.02 18.21
N THR A 552 -6.47 4.24 16.95
CA THR A 552 -7.79 4.73 16.55
C THR A 552 -8.79 3.60 16.37
N GLU A 553 -8.32 2.34 16.30
CA GLU A 553 -9.17 1.15 16.25
C GLU A 553 -10.13 1.19 15.04
N ARG A 554 -9.64 1.72 13.90
CA ARG A 554 -10.45 1.98 12.69
C ARG A 554 -9.76 1.48 11.41
N LEU A 555 -10.59 1.03 10.47
CA LEU A 555 -10.30 1.07 9.05
C LEU A 555 -10.64 2.48 8.54
N LYS A 556 -9.64 3.19 8.03
CA LYS A 556 -9.80 4.49 7.38
C LYS A 556 -9.60 4.35 5.89
N VAL A 557 -10.44 5.00 5.10
CA VAL A 557 -10.39 4.94 3.64
C VAL A 557 -10.40 6.34 3.07
N PHE A 558 -9.49 6.65 2.16
CA PHE A 558 -9.32 7.98 1.59
C PHE A 558 -9.33 7.95 0.06
N SER A 559 -9.93 8.98 -0.53
CA SER A 559 -10.03 9.18 -1.97
C SER A 559 -9.42 10.53 -2.39
N PRO A 560 -8.42 10.63 -3.31
CA PRO A 560 -7.90 11.89 -3.87
C PRO A 560 -8.88 12.73 -4.68
N GLY A 561 -10.04 12.20 -5.06
CA GLY A 561 -10.95 12.88 -5.97
C GLY A 561 -10.36 13.12 -7.37
N GLY A 562 -10.88 14.13 -8.06
CA GLY A 562 -10.57 14.43 -9.46
C GLY A 562 -11.75 14.17 -10.40
N ASN A 563 -11.57 14.56 -11.67
CA ASN A 563 -12.53 14.34 -12.75
C ASN A 563 -12.14 13.08 -13.54
N THR A 564 -12.96 12.05 -13.46
CA THR A 564 -12.57 10.70 -13.88
C THR A 564 -13.74 9.85 -14.37
N ILE A 565 -13.38 8.83 -15.15
CA ILE A 565 -14.25 7.70 -15.50
C ILE A 565 -13.52 6.40 -15.17
N ALA A 566 -14.03 5.67 -14.18
CA ALA A 566 -13.59 4.31 -13.89
C ALA A 566 -14.41 3.31 -14.71
N THR A 567 -13.75 2.36 -15.37
CA THR A 567 -14.39 1.40 -16.27
C THR A 567 -14.11 -0.02 -15.82
N THR A 568 -15.16 -0.78 -15.52
CA THR A 568 -15.09 -2.21 -15.20
C THR A 568 -15.78 -3.02 -16.30
N THR A 569 -15.09 -4.02 -16.84
CA THR A 569 -15.56 -4.81 -18.00
C THR A 569 -15.81 -6.28 -17.66
N SER A 570 -16.64 -6.95 -18.45
CA SER A 570 -16.95 -8.38 -18.28
C SER A 570 -15.80 -9.34 -18.58
N ASP A 571 -14.75 -8.88 -19.25
CA ASP A 571 -13.53 -9.65 -19.56
C ASP A 571 -12.41 -9.42 -18.55
N GLY A 572 -12.69 -8.74 -17.43
CA GLY A 572 -11.75 -8.56 -16.34
C GLY A 572 -10.72 -7.48 -16.62
N LEU A 573 -11.09 -6.43 -17.35
CA LEU A 573 -10.30 -5.21 -17.43
C LEU A 573 -10.89 -4.14 -16.51
N PHE A 574 -9.99 -3.45 -15.81
CA PHE A 574 -10.27 -2.24 -15.07
C PHE A 574 -9.36 -1.11 -15.54
N SER A 575 -9.91 0.09 -15.68
CA SER A 575 -9.13 1.29 -16.00
C SER A 575 -9.74 2.53 -15.36
N VAL A 576 -8.88 3.46 -14.97
CA VAL A 576 -9.27 4.81 -14.57
C VAL A 576 -8.77 5.78 -15.62
N GLN A 577 -9.69 6.54 -16.20
CA GLN A 577 -9.35 7.61 -17.12
C GLN A 577 -9.58 8.96 -16.43
N THR A 578 -8.52 9.76 -16.30
CA THR A 578 -8.65 11.18 -15.95
C THR A 578 -9.27 11.92 -17.13
N ILE A 579 -10.37 12.61 -16.88
CA ILE A 579 -10.96 13.54 -17.84
C ILE A 579 -10.35 14.89 -17.56
N GLU A 580 -9.42 15.29 -18.42
CA GLU A 580 -8.91 16.66 -18.44
C GLU A 580 -10.11 17.62 -18.53
N SER A 581 -10.39 18.40 -17.49
CA SER A 581 -11.47 19.38 -17.54
C SER A 581 -10.96 20.66 -18.15
N LEU A 582 -11.69 21.21 -19.12
CA LEU A 582 -11.43 22.56 -19.57
C LEU A 582 -12.11 23.54 -18.60
N LEU A 583 -11.38 24.56 -18.16
CA LEU A 583 -12.00 25.65 -17.42
C LEU A 583 -13.17 26.21 -18.25
N GLY A 584 -14.37 26.24 -17.66
CA GLY A 584 -15.59 26.67 -18.35
C GLY A 584 -16.37 25.57 -19.07
N ASP A 585 -15.88 24.32 -19.14
CA ASP A 585 -16.65 23.16 -19.64
C ASP A 585 -17.52 22.59 -18.51
N TYR A 586 -18.55 23.33 -18.17
CA TYR A 586 -19.45 23.03 -17.06
C TYR A 586 -20.35 21.82 -17.28
N ASN A 587 -20.46 21.30 -18.51
CA ASN A 587 -21.17 20.06 -18.79
C ASN A 587 -20.24 18.85 -18.99
N GLY A 588 -18.92 19.06 -18.97
CA GLY A 588 -17.91 18.01 -18.99
C GLY A 588 -17.82 17.23 -20.30
N ASN A 589 -18.19 17.83 -21.43
CA ASN A 589 -18.17 17.14 -22.73
C ASN A 589 -16.85 17.32 -23.50
N GLY A 590 -15.84 17.93 -22.89
CA GLY A 590 -14.54 18.28 -23.47
C GLY A 590 -14.58 19.50 -24.41
N VAL A 591 -15.74 20.15 -24.50
CA VAL A 591 -16.21 21.32 -25.25
C VAL A 591 -16.54 22.58 -24.46
N VAL A 592 -15.74 23.65 -24.42
CA VAL A 592 -16.25 24.92 -23.84
C VAL A 592 -17.13 25.63 -24.86
N ASP A 593 -18.44 25.41 -24.81
CA ASP A 593 -19.39 25.95 -25.77
C ASP A 593 -20.68 26.52 -25.13
N ALA A 594 -21.72 26.72 -25.95
CA ALA A 594 -22.96 27.34 -25.51
C ALA A 594 -23.80 26.46 -24.58
N ALA A 595 -23.56 25.14 -24.56
CA ALA A 595 -24.20 24.22 -23.63
C ALA A 595 -23.71 24.46 -22.19
N ASP A 596 -22.43 24.79 -21.99
CA ASP A 596 -21.90 25.11 -20.66
C ASP A 596 -22.51 26.36 -20.06
N PHE A 597 -22.79 27.36 -20.91
CA PHE A 597 -23.50 28.55 -20.48
C PHE A 597 -24.87 28.22 -19.87
N THR A 598 -25.55 27.18 -20.39
CA THR A 598 -26.84 26.77 -19.83
C THR A 598 -26.68 26.14 -18.45
N VAL A 599 -25.63 25.34 -18.23
CA VAL A 599 -25.30 24.78 -16.91
C VAL A 599 -25.01 25.89 -15.90
N TRP A 600 -24.12 26.83 -16.24
CA TRP A 600 -23.83 27.98 -15.37
C TRP A 600 -25.08 28.82 -15.09
N ARG A 601 -25.88 29.09 -16.13
CA ARG A 601 -27.08 29.92 -15.99
C ARG A 601 -28.11 29.27 -15.06
N ASP A 602 -28.29 27.96 -15.17
CA ASP A 602 -29.25 27.20 -14.36
C ASP A 602 -28.79 27.07 -12.90
N ALA A 603 -27.48 27.13 -12.64
CA ALA A 603 -26.89 27.05 -11.32
C ALA A 603 -26.55 28.42 -10.69
N LEU A 604 -26.81 29.53 -11.39
CA LEU A 604 -26.42 30.89 -10.98
C LEU A 604 -26.98 31.27 -9.59
N GLY A 605 -26.07 31.61 -8.67
CA GLY A 605 -26.35 32.02 -7.30
C GLY A 605 -26.34 30.88 -6.28
N ASN A 606 -26.07 29.64 -6.71
CA ASN A 606 -25.88 28.51 -5.80
C ASN A 606 -24.51 28.60 -5.12
N SER A 607 -24.49 28.34 -3.80
CA SER A 607 -23.25 28.00 -3.10
C SER A 607 -22.94 26.53 -3.32
N VAL A 608 -21.70 26.22 -3.65
CA VAL A 608 -21.22 24.88 -3.97
C VAL A 608 -19.87 24.64 -3.28
N THR A 609 -19.41 23.39 -3.26
CA THR A 609 -18.01 23.12 -2.89
C THR A 609 -17.10 23.84 -3.87
N GLU A 610 -16.04 24.48 -3.39
CA GLU A 610 -15.11 25.26 -4.22
C GLU A 610 -14.65 24.42 -5.43
N GLY A 611 -14.87 24.94 -6.63
CA GLY A 611 -14.47 24.29 -7.88
C GLY A 611 -15.44 23.23 -8.42
N SER A 612 -16.55 22.96 -7.75
CA SER A 612 -17.55 21.98 -8.21
C SER A 612 -18.64 22.60 -9.09
N GLY A 613 -19.17 21.81 -10.02
CA GLY A 613 -20.25 22.26 -10.92
C GLY A 613 -19.81 23.41 -11.82
N ALA A 614 -20.54 24.53 -11.79
CA ALA A 614 -20.21 25.71 -12.59
C ALA A 614 -19.40 26.79 -11.84
N ASP A 615 -18.75 26.45 -10.72
CA ASP A 615 -17.85 27.33 -9.98
C ASP A 615 -16.43 27.28 -10.57
N GLY A 616 -16.27 27.85 -11.76
CA GLY A 616 -15.02 27.81 -12.52
C GLY A 616 -13.88 28.64 -11.93
N ASN A 617 -14.15 29.55 -10.98
CA ASN A 617 -13.10 30.31 -10.28
C ASN A 617 -12.80 29.79 -8.87
N SER A 618 -13.51 28.74 -8.44
CA SER A 618 -13.33 28.05 -7.17
C SER A 618 -13.51 28.95 -5.94
N ASN A 619 -14.48 29.86 -5.97
CA ASN A 619 -14.78 30.74 -4.83
C ASN A 619 -15.94 30.24 -3.95
N GLY A 620 -16.52 29.08 -4.29
CA GLY A 620 -17.63 28.45 -3.56
C GLY A 620 -19.01 29.01 -3.88
N VAL A 621 -19.14 29.92 -4.86
CA VAL A 621 -20.40 30.54 -5.28
C VAL A 621 -20.44 30.71 -6.79
N ILE A 622 -21.41 30.08 -7.44
CA ILE A 622 -21.62 30.19 -8.89
C ILE A 622 -22.16 31.59 -9.20
N ASP A 623 -21.31 32.49 -9.71
CA ASP A 623 -21.63 33.90 -9.93
C ASP A 623 -21.04 34.47 -11.24
N GLY A 624 -20.88 35.80 -11.30
CA GLY A 624 -20.35 36.48 -12.47
C GLY A 624 -18.88 36.17 -12.75
N GLY A 625 -18.08 35.82 -11.74
CA GLY A 625 -16.69 35.44 -11.92
C GLY A 625 -16.56 34.11 -12.68
N ASP A 626 -17.50 33.18 -12.52
CA ASP A 626 -17.50 31.92 -13.27
C ASP A 626 -17.91 32.12 -14.72
N TYR A 627 -18.86 33.01 -14.96
CA TYR A 627 -19.17 33.44 -16.32
C TYR A 627 -17.93 33.98 -17.04
N ASP A 628 -17.09 34.76 -16.35
CA ASP A 628 -15.85 35.25 -16.93
C ASP A 628 -14.87 34.10 -17.24
N VAL A 629 -14.84 33.04 -16.41
CA VAL A 629 -14.07 31.81 -16.70
C VAL A 629 -14.59 31.14 -17.97
N TRP A 630 -15.89 30.93 -18.12
CA TRP A 630 -16.48 30.40 -19.35
C TRP A 630 -16.17 31.27 -20.57
N VAL A 631 -16.34 32.59 -20.47
CA VAL A 631 -16.05 33.53 -21.58
C VAL A 631 -14.58 33.44 -22.00
N ASN A 632 -13.65 33.38 -21.05
CA ASN A 632 -12.21 33.35 -21.33
C ASN A 632 -11.77 32.05 -22.01
N ASN A 633 -12.54 30.98 -21.86
CA ASN A 633 -12.22 29.66 -22.39
C ASN A 633 -13.14 29.21 -23.54
N PHE A 634 -14.14 30.01 -23.91
CA PHE A 634 -15.10 29.66 -24.95
C PHE A 634 -14.41 29.31 -26.28
N GLY A 635 -14.73 28.12 -26.80
CA GLY A 635 -14.15 27.56 -28.01
C GLY A 635 -12.89 26.70 -27.78
N ASN A 636 -12.41 26.59 -26.54
CA ASN A 636 -11.42 25.57 -26.18
C ASN A 636 -12.07 24.19 -26.25
N SER A 637 -11.33 23.22 -26.76
CA SER A 637 -11.75 21.82 -26.84
C SER A 637 -10.57 20.92 -26.51
N LEU A 638 -10.81 19.82 -25.81
CA LEU A 638 -9.80 18.80 -25.58
C LEU A 638 -9.39 18.19 -26.93
N PRO A 639 -8.14 17.71 -27.07
CA PRO A 639 -7.77 16.90 -28.22
C PRO A 639 -8.72 15.71 -28.30
N ALA A 640 -9.27 15.44 -29.48
CA ALA A 640 -10.11 14.27 -29.67
C ALA A 640 -9.36 13.02 -29.22
N LEU A 641 -9.94 12.27 -28.27
CA LEU A 641 -9.41 10.98 -27.85
C LEU A 641 -9.27 10.12 -29.10
N SER A 642 -8.03 9.75 -29.44
CA SER A 642 -7.81 8.75 -30.46
C SER A 642 -8.40 7.47 -29.91
N GLU A 643 -9.48 6.96 -30.52
CA GLU A 643 -9.89 5.58 -30.31
C GLU A 643 -8.62 4.72 -30.43
N ALA A 644 -8.30 3.96 -29.39
CA ALA A 644 -7.38 2.86 -29.52
C ALA A 644 -8.06 1.87 -30.48
N SER A 645 -7.86 2.09 -31.79
CA SER A 645 -8.12 1.07 -32.79
C SER A 645 -7.37 -0.15 -32.31
N THR A 646 -8.09 -1.18 -31.87
CA THR A 646 -7.56 -2.53 -31.70
C THR A 646 -6.72 -2.81 -32.93
N VAL A 647 -5.39 -2.75 -32.80
CA VAL A 647 -4.49 -2.99 -33.91
C VAL A 647 -4.69 -4.47 -34.24
N PRO A 648 -5.30 -4.82 -35.40
CA PRO A 648 -5.34 -6.22 -35.80
C PRO A 648 -3.88 -6.63 -35.93
N GLU A 649 -3.47 -7.66 -35.18
CA GLU A 649 -2.07 -8.06 -35.02
C GLU A 649 -1.27 -7.86 -36.31
N PRO A 650 -0.16 -7.09 -36.28
CA PRO A 650 0.62 -6.86 -37.48
C PRO A 650 1.07 -8.20 -38.06
N ALA A 651 1.27 -8.22 -39.38
CA ALA A 651 1.63 -9.38 -40.21
C ALA A 651 2.89 -10.16 -39.79
N SER A 652 3.41 -9.98 -38.57
CA SER A 652 4.47 -10.72 -37.87
C SER A 652 4.25 -12.22 -37.90
N GLY A 653 3.03 -12.72 -37.64
CA GLY A 653 2.70 -14.14 -37.75
C GLY A 653 2.84 -14.66 -39.18
N LEU A 654 2.41 -13.86 -40.16
CA LEU A 654 2.55 -14.15 -41.59
C LEU A 654 4.02 -14.07 -42.04
N LEU A 655 4.82 -13.17 -41.48
CA LEU A 655 6.25 -13.06 -41.73
C LEU A 655 7.00 -14.26 -41.14
N LEU A 656 6.63 -14.73 -39.95
CA LEU A 656 7.21 -15.92 -39.32
C LEU A 656 6.93 -17.18 -40.16
N VAL A 657 5.71 -17.32 -40.67
CA VAL A 657 5.32 -18.43 -41.57
C VAL A 657 6.06 -18.34 -42.92
N LEU A 658 6.22 -17.14 -43.48
CA LEU A 658 6.97 -16.95 -44.73
C LEU A 658 8.47 -17.21 -44.55
N VAL A 659 9.07 -16.78 -43.46
CA VAL A 659 10.47 -17.05 -43.13
C VAL A 659 10.71 -18.54 -42.89
N ALA A 660 9.81 -19.23 -42.17
CA ALA A 660 9.86 -20.68 -41.99
C ALA A 660 9.70 -21.46 -43.32
N ALA A 661 8.86 -20.97 -44.24
CA ALA A 661 8.68 -21.55 -45.57
C ALA A 661 9.93 -21.34 -46.47
N PHE A 662 10.59 -20.18 -46.39
CA PHE A 662 11.86 -19.93 -47.10
C PHE A 662 13.04 -20.75 -46.51
N TYR A 663 13.07 -20.93 -45.18
CA TYR A 663 14.12 -21.71 -44.53
C TYR A 663 13.99 -23.22 -44.78
N SER A 664 12.76 -23.75 -44.83
CA SER A 664 12.51 -25.16 -45.15
C SER A 664 12.74 -25.51 -46.64
N SER A 665 12.46 -24.57 -47.55
CA SER A 665 12.72 -24.77 -48.99
C SER A 665 14.22 -24.69 -49.37
N SER A 666 15.02 -23.90 -48.65
CA SER A 666 16.47 -23.79 -48.88
C SER A 666 17.27 -25.00 -48.38
N ARG A 667 16.79 -25.74 -47.37
CA ARG A 667 17.41 -26.99 -46.90
C ARG A 667 17.17 -28.20 -47.82
N ARG A 668 16.17 -28.17 -48.71
CA ARG A 668 15.88 -29.28 -49.66
C ARG A 668 16.73 -29.29 -50.94
N ARG A 669 17.67 -28.35 -51.11
CA ARG A 669 18.50 -28.22 -52.34
C ARG A 669 19.96 -28.63 -52.21
N LYS A 670 20.32 -29.42 -51.18
CA LYS A 670 21.60 -30.11 -51.09
C LYS A 670 21.39 -31.59 -50.76
N LEU A 671 21.05 -32.37 -51.78
CA LEU A 671 21.34 -33.79 -51.92
C LEU A 671 21.75 -34.04 -53.37
#